data_AF-A0A2E1K055-F1
#
_entry.id   AF-A0A2E1K055-F1
#
_cell.length_a   1.000
_cell.length_b   1.000
_cell.length_c   1.000
_cell.angle_alpha   90.00
_cell.angle_beta   90.00
_cell.angle_gamma   90.00
#
_symmetry.space_group_name_H-M   'P 1'
#
loop_
_entity.id
_entity.type
_entity.pdbx_description
1 polymer ?
#
loop_
_entity_poly.entity_id
_entity_poly.type
_entity_poly.pdbx_seq_one_letter_code
_entity_poly.pdbx_strand_id
1 'polypeptide(L)'
;MLLSNKCVLELEKITKVFPIPADYGSKGKSRVRVFADALLRSKPERKENKQSFKALNDISFSLDQGQSLGIIGLNGSGKSTLLQIISGTLKPSAGIIKVENKVAALLELGAGFNPDFTGIENIYINAQLLGLSVKEIKEGMDRIIGFADIGDFVHQPVRTYSSGMSVRLAFAIVANTRPEILIIDEALAVGDARFQAKCFSFLEKFTQNGGTLILVSHDLNSISRLCSKVVLLDKGYLVFSGDPLSAINEYSKIITHYNVDEKKENEPIKGKGSGTKESGPHYDVAAKKTKMENNLEFSVSIPSNGFCYGGELGILKDIDLSTDSKKSIKVIQSGEIFNLTFRAIAIHEIDEPIFAMTIRDSKGQEVYGQNTNFAKIETDLLKPGEEVKVSFTQKANFNSGDYLISVGFTKFNEKGLEVIHRMYDVIEFKVINRDGSFGISNCFSEILIEKYELCGDSHVGHTKSEISFKLEDRIITLKEGESFEKKREKCFRDLELKKSLELLNQVSNGSNWKEVVQENFKENHPWLCDIILNPNRFNFLKEQSYREKLILDIGSGWGQLSVPLAKDNYVCSLEPNHERLSFIREVAKQEEVIDKMHFIGADYFEVDFTKTFDVILSVGVLEWVGVFRSDISPEDVQLRFLEKVKKDLSPQGNLILGIENRIGLKYILGANDDHLGVPEIAFLGNDLAKLKYKELTNEDLRTFTYSLGEYEMLLKKAGFKTIEFTVAYPDYKIPQKLFSIERNKSSFNEFILREEWIDEHDGSNGERLPFQRELRSMYSTLAHNGIAHYFAPSFYIVAS
;
A
#
# COMPACT_ATOMS: atom_id res chain seq x y z
N MET A 1 -16.96 34.89 2.42
CA MET A 1 -15.95 33.86 2.14
C MET A 1 -16.28 32.67 3.02
N LEU A 2 -16.61 31.53 2.43
CA LEU A 2 -16.81 30.27 3.17
C LEU A 2 -15.54 29.45 3.04
N LEU A 3 -15.01 28.97 4.15
CA LEU A 3 -13.94 27.99 4.18
C LEU A 3 -14.57 26.60 4.10
N SER A 4 -14.04 25.75 3.22
CA SER A 4 -14.40 24.33 3.17
C SER A 4 -13.56 23.57 4.19
N ASN A 5 -14.20 22.90 5.14
CA ASN A 5 -13.49 22.05 6.09
C ASN A 5 -12.88 20.83 5.37
N LYS A 6 -11.63 20.50 5.72
CA LYS A 6 -10.87 19.37 5.18
C LYS A 6 -11.16 18.11 6.00
N CYS A 7 -11.44 16.96 5.41
CA CYS A 7 -11.46 15.69 6.16
C CYS A 7 -10.03 15.34 6.62
N VAL A 8 -9.85 14.89 7.87
CA VAL A 8 -8.51 14.59 8.42
C VAL A 8 -8.39 13.20 9.06
N LEU A 9 -9.50 12.52 9.34
CA LEU A 9 -9.51 11.13 9.79
C LEU A 9 -10.73 10.43 9.18
N GLU A 10 -10.52 9.23 8.66
CA GLU A 10 -11.57 8.40 8.07
C GLU A 10 -11.32 6.93 8.41
N LEU A 11 -12.31 6.30 9.05
CA LEU A 11 -12.34 4.87 9.37
C LEU A 11 -13.42 4.20 8.55
N GLU A 12 -13.09 3.06 7.96
CA GLU A 12 -14.00 2.21 7.20
C GLU A 12 -13.94 0.78 7.74
N LYS A 13 -15.05 0.28 8.27
CA LYS A 13 -15.26 -1.12 8.64
C LYS A 13 -14.29 -1.69 9.68
N ILE A 14 -13.72 -0.82 10.50
CA ILE A 14 -12.66 -1.12 11.45
C ILE A 14 -13.13 -2.17 12.46
N THR A 15 -12.47 -3.31 12.40
CA THR A 15 -12.80 -4.54 13.09
C THR A 15 -11.55 -5.06 13.79
N LYS A 16 -11.64 -5.51 15.04
CA LYS A 16 -10.53 -6.11 15.78
C LYS A 16 -11.00 -7.37 16.50
N VAL A 17 -10.28 -8.46 16.26
CA VAL A 17 -10.50 -9.77 16.88
C VAL A 17 -9.24 -10.22 17.59
N PHE A 18 -9.38 -10.71 18.81
CA PHE A 18 -8.32 -11.32 19.62
C PHE A 18 -8.66 -12.81 19.86
N PRO A 19 -7.72 -13.74 19.69
CA PRO A 19 -7.97 -15.17 19.89
C PRO A 19 -8.02 -15.53 21.38
N ILE A 20 -8.99 -16.36 21.80
CA ILE A 20 -9.03 -16.93 23.16
C ILE A 20 -8.42 -18.35 23.11
N PRO A 21 -7.37 -18.66 23.88
CA PRO A 21 -6.87 -20.03 24.02
C PRO A 21 -7.89 -20.94 24.72
N ALA A 22 -8.31 -22.02 24.05
CA ALA A 22 -9.43 -22.87 24.46
C ALA A 22 -9.23 -23.74 25.72
N ASP A 23 -8.10 -23.62 26.43
CA ASP A 23 -7.71 -24.54 27.52
C ASP A 23 -7.74 -23.92 28.93
N TYR A 24 -8.57 -22.88 29.12
CA TYR A 24 -8.87 -22.31 30.45
C TYR A 24 -9.88 -23.15 31.27
N GLY A 25 -10.18 -24.37 30.82
CA GLY A 25 -11.22 -25.26 31.36
C GLY A 25 -10.75 -26.36 32.32
N SER A 26 -9.45 -26.46 32.67
CA SER A 26 -8.98 -27.45 33.65
C SER A 26 -7.99 -26.86 34.66
N LYS A 27 -8.11 -27.25 35.94
CA LYS A 27 -7.34 -26.66 37.04
C LYS A 27 -5.89 -27.15 37.04
N GLY A 28 -4.95 -26.24 36.79
CA GLY A 28 -3.56 -26.36 37.26
C GLY A 28 -2.59 -27.11 36.35
N LYS A 29 -2.11 -26.45 35.28
CA LYS A 29 -0.83 -26.77 34.63
C LYS A 29 0.01 -25.50 34.48
N SER A 30 1.31 -25.61 34.71
CA SER A 30 2.22 -24.45 34.74
C SER A 30 2.42 -23.82 33.35
N ARG A 31 2.60 -22.49 33.31
CA ARG A 31 2.90 -21.71 32.09
C ARG A 31 4.11 -22.25 31.31
N VAL A 32 5.06 -22.87 32.02
CA VAL A 32 6.24 -23.53 31.44
C VAL A 32 5.88 -24.65 30.46
N ARG A 33 4.79 -25.38 30.71
CA ARG A 33 4.40 -26.53 29.89
C ARG A 33 3.74 -26.13 28.57
N VAL A 34 2.98 -25.03 28.56
CA VAL A 34 2.44 -24.46 27.31
C VAL A 34 3.58 -24.01 26.38
N PHE A 35 4.67 -23.49 26.95
CA PHE A 35 5.88 -23.14 26.20
C PHE A 35 6.64 -24.39 25.69
N ALA A 36 6.76 -25.43 26.53
CA ALA A 36 7.40 -26.69 26.14
C ALA A 36 6.62 -27.45 25.05
N ASP A 37 5.29 -27.54 25.17
CA ASP A 37 4.43 -28.23 24.21
C ASP A 37 4.34 -27.45 22.87
N ALA A 38 4.57 -26.13 22.87
CA ALA A 38 4.75 -25.34 21.65
C ALA A 38 6.10 -25.59 20.95
N LEU A 39 7.17 -25.85 21.71
CA LEU A 39 8.51 -26.13 21.19
C LEU A 39 8.72 -27.61 20.76
N LEU A 40 7.93 -28.55 21.30
CA LEU A 40 8.12 -29.99 21.11
C LEU A 40 7.09 -30.64 20.15
N ARG A 41 7.20 -30.27 18.86
CA ARG A 41 6.77 -31.00 17.66
C ARG A 41 5.76 -32.16 17.84
N SER A 42 4.48 -31.92 17.57
CA SER A 42 3.57 -32.89 16.91
C SER A 42 2.25 -32.24 16.49
N LYS A 43 1.52 -32.86 15.55
CA LYS A 43 0.14 -32.46 15.20
C LYS A 43 -0.87 -33.08 16.17
N PRO A 44 -1.63 -32.30 16.94
CA PRO A 44 -3.02 -32.61 17.27
C PRO A 44 -3.95 -32.07 16.17
N GLU A 45 -5.10 -32.70 15.97
CA GLU A 45 -6.08 -32.23 14.98
C GLU A 45 -6.66 -30.87 15.35
N ARG A 46 -6.72 -29.95 14.37
CA ARG A 46 -7.48 -28.71 14.52
C ARG A 46 -8.96 -28.98 14.25
N LYS A 47 -9.67 -29.57 15.23
CA LYS A 47 -11.08 -29.23 15.41
C LYS A 47 -11.13 -27.75 15.79
N GLU A 48 -11.62 -26.91 14.89
CA GLU A 48 -11.87 -25.52 15.21
C GLU A 48 -13.06 -25.41 16.16
N ASN A 49 -12.75 -25.15 17.43
CA ASN A 49 -13.65 -24.40 18.30
C ASN A 49 -12.82 -23.52 19.27
N LYS A 50 -11.78 -22.86 18.74
CA LYS A 50 -11.07 -21.79 19.45
C LYS A 50 -11.91 -20.52 19.35
N GLN A 51 -12.63 -20.21 20.42
CA GLN A 51 -13.40 -18.98 20.54
C GLN A 51 -12.53 -17.75 20.29
N SER A 52 -13.10 -16.68 19.75
CA SER A 52 -12.42 -15.42 19.52
C SER A 52 -13.23 -14.26 20.06
N PHE A 53 -12.56 -13.29 20.67
CA PHE A 53 -13.17 -12.09 21.22
C PHE A 53 -13.11 -10.96 20.18
N LYS A 54 -14.27 -10.47 19.76
CA LYS A 54 -14.39 -9.37 18.80
C LYS A 54 -14.49 -8.05 19.58
N ALA A 55 -13.34 -7.41 19.78
CA ALA A 55 -13.22 -6.15 20.52
C ALA A 55 -13.74 -4.94 19.73
N LEU A 56 -13.70 -5.00 18.39
CA LEU A 56 -14.32 -4.04 17.48
C LEU A 56 -14.94 -4.78 16.29
N ASN A 57 -16.03 -4.25 15.74
CA ASN A 57 -16.73 -4.77 14.58
C ASN A 57 -17.30 -3.62 13.72
N ASP A 58 -16.87 -3.57 12.46
CA ASP A 58 -17.42 -2.72 11.39
C ASP A 58 -17.50 -1.20 11.71
N ILE A 59 -16.58 -0.69 12.55
CA ILE A 59 -16.56 0.74 12.95
C ILE A 59 -16.23 1.62 11.74
N SER A 60 -17.13 2.52 11.39
CA SER A 60 -16.95 3.45 10.26
C SER A 60 -17.36 4.88 10.64
N PHE A 61 -16.45 5.86 10.52
CA PHE A 61 -16.76 7.29 10.66
C PHE A 61 -15.61 8.17 10.14
N SER A 62 -15.95 9.41 9.78
CA SER A 62 -14.99 10.47 9.45
C SER A 62 -14.95 11.58 10.50
N LEU A 63 -13.92 12.43 10.47
CA LEU A 63 -13.76 13.65 11.27
C LEU A 63 -13.03 14.73 10.44
N ASP A 64 -13.56 15.95 10.45
CA ASP A 64 -13.00 17.08 9.70
C ASP A 64 -12.09 17.96 10.56
N GLN A 65 -11.22 18.74 9.91
CA GLN A 65 -10.26 19.64 10.54
C GLN A 65 -10.96 20.65 11.45
N GLY A 66 -10.48 20.77 12.69
CA GLY A 66 -11.07 21.65 13.70
C GLY A 66 -12.39 21.14 14.31
N GLN A 67 -12.89 19.97 13.90
CA GLN A 67 -13.91 19.26 14.69
C GLN A 67 -13.26 18.58 15.89
N SER A 68 -14.09 18.26 16.88
CA SER A 68 -13.69 17.52 18.07
C SER A 68 -14.57 16.30 18.26
N LEU A 69 -13.95 15.12 18.31
CA LEU A 69 -14.59 13.81 18.41
C LEU A 69 -14.58 13.31 19.86
N GLY A 70 -15.75 13.00 20.41
CA GLY A 70 -15.88 12.18 21.60
C GLY A 70 -16.04 10.72 21.24
N ILE A 71 -15.35 9.82 21.95
CA ILE A 71 -15.62 8.37 21.89
C ILE A 71 -16.11 7.95 23.28
N ILE A 72 -17.38 7.56 23.36
CA ILE A 72 -18.05 7.10 24.60
C ILE A 72 -18.48 5.64 24.48
N GLY A 73 -18.74 5.00 25.60
CA GLY A 73 -19.10 3.58 25.64
C GLY A 73 -18.66 2.87 26.91
N LEU A 74 -19.36 1.78 27.25
CA LEU A 74 -19.11 0.98 28.45
C LEU A 74 -17.70 0.33 28.46
N ASN A 75 -17.28 -0.18 29.61
CA ASN A 75 -16.01 -0.90 29.71
C ASN A 75 -16.05 -2.16 28.84
N GLY A 76 -14.99 -2.42 28.05
CA GLY A 76 -14.96 -3.50 27.06
C GLY A 76 -15.65 -3.20 25.72
N SER A 77 -16.21 -2.00 25.52
CA SER A 77 -16.80 -1.58 24.22
C SER A 77 -15.80 -1.33 23.09
N GLY A 78 -14.49 -1.39 23.37
CA GLY A 78 -13.42 -1.29 22.37
C GLY A 78 -12.73 0.07 22.23
N LYS A 79 -13.07 1.08 23.04
CA LYS A 79 -12.57 2.48 22.91
C LYS A 79 -11.05 2.61 22.72
N SER A 80 -10.23 2.12 23.65
CA SER A 80 -8.77 2.21 23.54
C SER A 80 -8.20 1.36 22.39
N THR A 81 -8.85 0.23 22.05
CA THR A 81 -8.51 -0.56 20.86
C THR A 81 -8.73 0.24 19.57
N LEU A 82 -9.77 1.07 19.53
CA LEU A 82 -10.06 1.97 18.40
C LEU A 82 -9.03 3.10 18.34
N LEU A 83 -8.65 3.67 19.49
CA LEU A 83 -7.59 4.69 19.52
C LEU A 83 -6.22 4.17 19.07
N GLN A 84 -5.82 2.98 19.50
CA GLN A 84 -4.57 2.36 19.05
C GLN A 84 -4.59 2.09 17.53
N ILE A 85 -5.76 1.93 16.93
CA ILE A 85 -5.91 1.88 15.46
C ILE A 85 -5.77 3.28 14.85
N ILE A 86 -6.33 4.32 15.47
CA ILE A 86 -6.26 5.74 15.01
C ILE A 86 -4.84 6.32 15.12
N SER A 87 -4.05 5.94 16.12
CA SER A 87 -2.62 6.29 16.22
C SER A 87 -1.71 5.42 15.34
N GLY A 88 -2.24 4.34 14.75
CA GLY A 88 -1.46 3.34 14.00
C GLY A 88 -0.66 2.35 14.86
N THR A 89 -0.71 2.40 16.20
CA THR A 89 0.03 1.47 17.07
C THR A 89 -0.53 0.05 17.08
N LEU A 90 -1.79 -0.15 16.67
CA LEU A 90 -2.44 -1.45 16.54
C LEU A 90 -3.10 -1.56 15.16
N LYS A 91 -2.64 -2.47 14.30
CA LYS A 91 -3.35 -2.75 13.05
C LYS A 91 -4.74 -3.36 13.32
N PRO A 92 -5.80 -2.94 12.60
CA PRO A 92 -7.10 -3.60 12.67
C PRO A 92 -7.02 -5.04 12.12
N SER A 93 -7.95 -5.90 12.52
CA SER A 93 -8.10 -7.25 11.94
C SER A 93 -8.80 -7.21 10.58
N ALA A 94 -9.70 -6.24 10.36
CA ALA A 94 -10.26 -5.90 9.06
C ALA A 94 -10.73 -4.43 9.05
N GLY A 95 -10.96 -3.86 7.86
CA GLY A 95 -11.24 -2.44 7.67
C GLY A 95 -10.00 -1.62 7.26
N ILE A 96 -10.25 -0.37 6.86
CA ILE A 96 -9.27 0.62 6.38
C ILE A 96 -9.33 1.83 7.30
N ILE A 97 -8.19 2.48 7.50
CA ILE A 97 -8.12 3.78 8.15
C ILE A 97 -7.21 4.71 7.34
N LYS A 98 -7.66 5.94 7.13
CA LYS A 98 -6.90 7.05 6.56
C LYS A 98 -6.78 8.13 7.63
N VAL A 99 -5.57 8.68 7.81
CA VAL A 99 -5.34 9.82 8.71
C VAL A 99 -4.45 10.81 7.98
N GLU A 100 -4.88 12.06 7.87
CA GLU A 100 -4.08 13.12 7.27
C GLU A 100 -3.46 14.03 8.35
N ASN A 101 -2.33 14.64 7.97
CA ASN A 101 -1.54 15.55 8.79
C ASN A 101 -0.88 14.89 10.03
N LYS A 102 -0.15 15.67 10.83
CA LYS A 102 0.58 15.16 12.01
C LYS A 102 -0.36 14.85 13.18
N VAL A 103 -0.42 13.57 13.56
CA VAL A 103 -1.09 13.06 14.76
C VAL A 103 -0.15 13.13 15.96
N ALA A 104 -0.55 13.79 17.04
CA ALA A 104 0.05 13.63 18.37
C ALA A 104 -0.90 12.82 19.27
N ALA A 105 -0.47 11.63 19.69
CA ALA A 105 -1.32 10.68 20.40
C ALA A 105 -0.84 10.42 21.83
N LEU A 106 -1.53 11.01 22.82
CA LEU A 106 -1.31 10.79 24.26
C LEU A 106 -2.03 9.52 24.74
N LEU A 107 -1.75 8.37 24.10
CA LEU A 107 -2.34 7.08 24.45
C LEU A 107 -1.63 6.39 25.61
N GLU A 108 -0.30 6.47 25.64
CA GLU A 108 0.54 5.82 26.65
C GLU A 108 1.48 6.87 27.25
N LEU A 109 1.00 7.50 28.32
CA LEU A 109 1.59 8.71 28.91
C LEU A 109 3.01 8.47 29.42
N GLY A 110 4.01 8.94 28.67
CA GLY A 110 5.43 8.78 28.99
C GLY A 110 6.09 7.52 28.43
N ALA A 111 5.42 6.74 27.56
CA ALA A 111 6.01 5.55 26.94
C ALA A 111 7.21 5.84 26.01
N GLY A 112 7.38 7.10 25.58
CA GLY A 112 8.54 7.60 24.84
C GLY A 112 9.67 8.17 25.72
N PHE A 113 9.56 8.13 27.06
CA PHE A 113 10.61 8.62 27.94
C PHE A 113 11.68 7.57 28.23
N ASN A 114 12.95 7.96 28.06
CA ASN A 114 14.07 7.20 28.62
C ASN A 114 14.14 7.47 30.13
N PRO A 115 14.01 6.43 30.99
CA PRO A 115 13.96 6.59 32.44
C PRO A 115 15.26 7.13 33.05
N ASP A 116 16.42 6.90 32.43
CA ASP A 116 17.72 7.35 32.94
C ASP A 116 18.12 8.76 32.47
N PHE A 117 17.42 9.30 31.47
CA PHE A 117 17.60 10.68 31.01
C PHE A 117 16.77 11.67 31.86
N THR A 118 17.24 12.91 31.97
CA THR A 118 16.55 14.00 32.66
C THR A 118 15.24 14.40 31.97
N GLY A 119 14.39 15.17 32.65
CA GLY A 119 13.22 15.78 32.04
C GLY A 119 13.57 16.64 30.81
N ILE A 120 14.67 17.41 30.86
CA ILE A 120 15.12 18.24 29.73
C ILE A 120 15.54 17.41 28.51
N GLU A 121 16.33 16.36 28.71
CA GLU A 121 16.74 15.46 27.61
C GLU A 121 15.54 14.74 27.00
N ASN A 122 14.59 14.31 27.85
CA ASN A 122 13.33 13.73 27.40
C ASN A 122 12.44 14.74 26.65
N ILE A 123 12.41 16.02 27.04
CA ILE A 123 11.76 17.10 26.26
C ILE A 123 12.37 17.16 24.86
N TYR A 124 13.70 17.23 24.72
CA TYR A 124 14.35 17.31 23.40
C TYR A 124 13.96 16.11 22.51
N ILE A 125 14.15 14.89 23.00
CA ILE A 125 13.91 13.67 22.22
C ILE A 125 12.43 13.56 21.82
N ASN A 126 11.50 13.73 22.76
CA ASN A 126 10.08 13.54 22.47
C ASN A 126 9.52 14.68 21.60
N ALA A 127 10.00 15.92 21.78
CA ALA A 127 9.62 17.02 20.90
C ALA A 127 10.20 16.86 19.48
N GLN A 128 11.41 16.31 19.32
CA GLN A 128 11.99 15.98 18.01
C GLN A 128 11.26 14.82 17.32
N LEU A 129 10.85 13.78 18.05
CA LEU A 129 10.01 12.69 17.52
C LEU A 129 8.62 13.20 17.08
N LEU A 130 8.06 14.18 17.78
CA LEU A 130 6.85 14.91 17.36
C LEU A 130 7.12 15.98 16.27
N GLY A 131 8.38 16.11 15.84
CA GLY A 131 8.79 16.90 14.68
C GLY A 131 8.95 18.41 14.93
N LEU A 132 9.38 18.83 16.11
CA LEU A 132 9.92 20.19 16.38
C LEU A 132 11.45 20.24 16.15
N SER A 133 11.95 21.40 15.71
CA SER A 133 13.38 21.65 15.63
C SER A 133 14.02 22.00 16.98
N VAL A 134 15.34 21.77 17.10
CA VAL A 134 16.14 22.12 18.30
C VAL A 134 16.02 23.61 18.68
N LYS A 135 15.78 24.50 17.70
CA LYS A 135 15.55 25.92 17.93
C LYS A 135 14.20 26.18 18.59
N GLU A 136 13.13 25.63 18.04
CA GLU A 136 11.77 25.78 18.58
C GLU A 136 11.64 25.18 19.98
N ILE A 137 12.36 24.08 20.26
CA ILE A 137 12.42 23.47 21.59
C ILE A 137 13.09 24.40 22.61
N LYS A 138 14.18 25.10 22.22
CA LYS A 138 14.83 26.10 23.07
C LYS A 138 13.93 27.32 23.31
N GLU A 139 13.25 27.82 22.28
CA GLU A 139 12.26 28.91 22.38
C GLU A 139 10.93 28.48 23.05
N GLY A 140 10.75 27.18 23.29
CA GLY A 140 9.61 26.57 23.99
C GLY A 140 9.89 26.10 25.42
N MET A 141 11.16 25.98 25.82
CA MET A 141 11.57 25.26 27.04
C MET A 141 10.86 25.79 28.29
N ASP A 142 10.91 27.09 28.56
CA ASP A 142 10.27 27.70 29.74
C ASP A 142 8.74 27.52 29.75
N ARG A 143 8.11 27.47 28.57
CA ARG A 143 6.67 27.23 28.42
C ARG A 143 6.30 25.78 28.65
N ILE A 144 7.17 24.83 28.29
CA ILE A 144 7.02 23.41 28.61
C ILE A 144 7.16 23.20 30.12
N ILE A 145 8.25 23.70 30.72
CA ILE A 145 8.53 23.54 32.16
C ILE A 145 7.44 24.22 33.01
N GLY A 146 7.05 25.46 32.66
CA GLY A 146 6.00 26.21 33.35
C GLY A 146 4.59 25.64 33.18
N PHE A 147 4.31 24.93 32.07
CA PHE A 147 3.08 24.16 31.94
C PHE A 147 3.12 22.92 32.83
N ALA A 148 4.23 22.16 32.77
CA ALA A 148 4.42 20.90 33.50
C ALA A 148 4.29 21.06 35.03
N ASP A 149 4.74 22.18 35.61
CA ASP A 149 4.51 22.46 37.04
C ASP A 149 5.07 21.34 37.95
N ILE A 150 6.32 20.93 37.67
CA ILE A 150 7.10 19.90 38.38
C ILE A 150 8.33 20.47 39.12
N GLY A 151 8.63 21.76 38.97
CA GLY A 151 9.80 22.40 39.56
C GLY A 151 11.14 21.81 39.11
N ASP A 152 12.14 21.87 39.99
CA ASP A 152 13.54 21.49 39.71
C ASP A 152 13.73 20.02 39.31
N PHE A 153 12.71 19.17 39.50
CA PHE A 153 12.71 17.78 39.02
C PHE A 153 12.90 17.66 37.51
N VAL A 154 12.66 18.71 36.71
CA VAL A 154 13.00 18.72 35.28
C VAL A 154 14.50 18.41 35.02
N HIS A 155 15.38 18.74 35.97
CA HIS A 155 16.82 18.45 35.92
C HIS A 155 17.19 17.06 36.49
N GLN A 156 16.22 16.28 36.95
CA GLN A 156 16.43 14.93 37.51
C GLN A 156 16.02 13.84 36.50
N PRO A 157 16.63 12.65 36.53
CA PRO A 157 16.24 11.51 35.69
C PRO A 157 14.77 11.12 35.87
N VAL A 158 14.06 10.81 34.78
CA VAL A 158 12.61 10.55 34.79
C VAL A 158 12.22 9.36 35.68
N ARG A 159 13.13 8.39 35.93
CA ARG A 159 12.92 7.31 36.92
C ARG A 159 12.77 7.76 38.37
N THR A 160 13.01 9.04 38.67
CA THR A 160 12.78 9.64 40.00
C THR A 160 11.38 10.25 40.14
N TYR A 161 10.59 10.29 39.06
CA TYR A 161 9.31 11.00 39.02
C TYR A 161 8.18 10.17 39.64
N SER A 162 7.23 10.87 40.26
CA SER A 162 5.90 10.28 40.47
C SER A 162 5.18 10.14 39.13
N SER A 163 4.25 9.18 39.01
CA SER A 163 3.42 9.00 37.81
C SER A 163 2.73 10.30 37.37
N GLY A 164 2.24 11.09 38.32
CA GLY A 164 1.67 12.41 38.06
C GLY A 164 2.66 13.41 37.43
N MET A 165 3.94 13.42 37.83
CA MET A 165 4.95 14.29 37.23
C MET A 165 5.30 13.88 35.80
N SER A 166 5.43 12.58 35.53
CA SER A 166 5.66 12.07 34.16
C SER A 166 4.50 12.42 33.23
N VAL A 167 3.26 12.27 33.70
CA VAL A 167 2.04 12.66 32.94
C VAL A 167 2.01 14.16 32.67
N ARG A 168 2.32 14.99 33.68
CA ARG A 168 2.39 16.45 33.51
C ARG A 168 3.42 16.86 32.45
N LEU A 169 4.62 16.25 32.48
CA LEU A 169 5.67 16.54 31.51
C LEU A 169 5.28 16.09 30.09
N ALA A 170 4.70 14.90 29.94
CA ALA A 170 4.24 14.38 28.66
C ALA A 170 3.18 15.29 28.02
N PHE A 171 2.18 15.72 28.81
CA PHE A 171 1.17 16.67 28.35
C PHE A 171 1.78 18.03 28.02
N ALA A 172 2.72 18.54 28.83
CA ALA A 172 3.34 19.85 28.62
C ALA A 172 4.18 19.93 27.33
N ILE A 173 4.83 18.83 26.94
CA ILE A 173 5.54 18.73 25.65
C ILE A 173 4.52 18.85 24.52
N VAL A 174 3.48 18.01 24.52
CA VAL A 174 2.44 18.01 23.47
C VAL A 174 1.64 19.31 23.41
N ALA A 175 1.43 19.98 24.55
CA ALA A 175 0.78 21.29 24.62
C ALA A 175 1.63 22.45 24.05
N ASN A 176 2.91 22.21 23.76
CA ASN A 176 3.81 23.16 23.11
C ASN A 176 4.28 22.72 21.71
N THR A 177 3.99 21.49 21.28
CA THR A 177 4.02 21.16 19.84
C THR A 177 2.81 21.80 19.14
N ARG A 178 2.80 21.75 17.80
CA ARG A 178 1.67 22.23 16.98
C ARG A 178 1.09 21.06 16.18
N PRO A 179 0.38 20.11 16.85
CA PRO A 179 -0.25 19.01 16.15
C PRO A 179 -1.51 19.49 15.42
N GLU A 180 -1.87 18.80 14.34
CA GLU A 180 -3.12 19.08 13.61
C GLU A 180 -4.25 18.15 14.06
N ILE A 181 -3.89 16.97 14.56
CA ILE A 181 -4.77 16.04 15.29
C ILE A 181 -4.14 15.73 16.66
N LEU A 182 -4.90 15.91 17.74
CA LEU A 182 -4.51 15.58 19.11
C LEU A 182 -5.44 14.48 19.67
N ILE A 183 -4.87 13.36 20.13
CA ILE A 183 -5.62 12.23 20.70
C ILE A 183 -5.34 12.09 22.20
N ILE A 184 -6.38 11.88 23.00
CA ILE A 184 -6.32 11.78 24.47
C ILE A 184 -7.20 10.63 24.96
N ASP A 185 -6.59 9.60 25.56
CA ASP A 185 -7.30 8.47 26.21
C ASP A 185 -7.32 8.64 27.74
N GLU A 186 -8.47 9.01 28.30
CA GLU A 186 -8.78 9.14 29.75
C GLU A 186 -7.83 10.01 30.62
N ALA A 187 -6.76 10.56 30.04
CA ALA A 187 -5.67 11.27 30.71
C ALA A 187 -6.09 12.55 31.45
N LEU A 188 -7.25 13.14 31.10
CA LEU A 188 -7.77 14.34 31.77
C LEU A 188 -8.17 14.09 33.22
N ALA A 189 -8.31 12.84 33.65
CA ALA A 189 -8.50 12.48 35.05
C ALA A 189 -7.20 12.53 35.89
N VAL A 190 -6.02 12.61 35.27
CA VAL A 190 -4.73 12.42 35.95
C VAL A 190 -4.08 13.77 36.31
N GLY A 191 -3.83 13.97 37.61
CA GLY A 191 -3.27 15.20 38.15
C GLY A 191 -4.10 15.72 39.33
N ASP A 192 -3.79 16.93 39.79
CA ASP A 192 -4.69 17.66 40.71
C ASP A 192 -5.69 18.52 39.92
N ALA A 193 -6.75 18.98 40.57
CA ALA A 193 -7.81 19.76 39.91
C ALA A 193 -7.32 21.08 39.29
N ARG A 194 -6.19 21.65 39.76
CA ARG A 194 -5.57 22.86 39.18
C ARG A 194 -4.84 22.52 37.88
N PHE A 195 -4.15 21.38 37.82
CA PHE A 195 -3.56 20.88 36.57
C PHE A 195 -4.63 20.46 35.55
N GLN A 196 -5.68 19.75 35.98
CA GLN A 196 -6.82 19.42 35.12
C GLN A 196 -7.42 20.68 34.49
N ALA A 197 -7.64 21.75 35.27
CA ALA A 197 -8.13 23.03 34.74
C ALA A 197 -7.18 23.69 33.71
N LYS A 198 -5.85 23.54 33.86
CA LYS A 198 -4.89 23.96 32.81
C LYS A 198 -5.13 23.18 31.51
N CYS A 199 -5.28 21.86 31.61
CA CYS A 199 -5.51 20.98 30.46
C CYS A 199 -6.82 21.33 29.73
N PHE A 200 -7.93 21.49 30.44
CA PHE A 200 -9.20 21.91 29.84
C PHE A 200 -9.08 23.24 29.10
N SER A 201 -8.46 24.27 29.71
CA SER A 201 -8.28 25.57 29.05
C SER A 201 -7.34 25.51 27.84
N PHE A 202 -6.38 24.58 27.82
CA PHE A 202 -5.56 24.32 26.63
C PHE A 202 -6.40 23.69 25.51
N LEU A 203 -7.21 22.67 25.80
CA LEU A 203 -8.03 21.99 24.78
C LEU A 203 -9.09 22.89 24.16
N GLU A 204 -9.74 23.73 24.96
CA GLU A 204 -10.71 24.72 24.44
C GLU A 204 -10.04 25.72 23.49
N LYS A 205 -8.81 26.16 23.78
CA LYS A 205 -8.04 27.03 22.88
C LYS A 205 -7.54 26.29 21.65
N PHE A 206 -7.17 25.02 21.78
CA PHE A 206 -6.71 24.19 20.67
C PHE A 206 -7.82 24.01 19.63
N THR A 207 -9.05 23.66 20.05
CA THR A 207 -10.19 23.53 19.13
C THR A 207 -10.66 24.88 18.58
N GLN A 208 -10.70 25.94 19.41
CA GLN A 208 -11.00 27.31 18.93
C GLN A 208 -10.01 27.82 17.87
N ASN A 209 -8.76 27.36 17.90
CA ASN A 209 -7.74 27.68 16.90
C ASN A 209 -7.77 26.76 15.66
N GLY A 210 -8.78 25.88 15.53
CA GLY A 210 -8.93 24.96 14.40
C GLY A 210 -8.15 23.64 14.51
N GLY A 211 -7.61 23.32 15.68
CA GLY A 211 -6.98 22.02 15.96
C GLY A 211 -8.00 20.90 16.14
N THR A 212 -7.73 19.73 15.58
CA THR A 212 -8.66 18.59 15.59
C THR A 212 -8.45 17.73 16.84
N LEU A 213 -9.47 17.57 17.67
CA LEU A 213 -9.36 16.85 18.96
C LEU A 213 -10.07 15.49 18.89
N ILE A 214 -9.45 14.45 19.45
CA ILE A 214 -10.08 13.14 19.69
C ILE A 214 -9.95 12.82 21.17
N LEU A 215 -11.08 12.75 21.86
CA LEU A 215 -11.18 12.59 23.30
C LEU A 215 -11.96 11.33 23.66
N VAL A 216 -11.38 10.50 24.52
CA VAL A 216 -12.04 9.33 25.09
C VAL A 216 -12.17 9.53 26.60
N SER A 217 -13.41 9.44 27.07
CA SER A 217 -13.75 9.74 28.46
C SER A 217 -15.07 9.06 28.85
N HIS A 218 -15.15 8.68 30.12
CA HIS A 218 -16.40 8.29 30.77
C HIS A 218 -17.17 9.48 31.37
N ASP A 219 -16.55 10.66 31.48
CA ASP A 219 -17.27 11.89 31.85
C ASP A 219 -17.98 12.50 30.64
N LEU A 220 -19.31 12.34 30.64
CA LEU A 220 -20.20 12.87 29.62
C LEU A 220 -20.24 14.41 29.60
N ASN A 221 -19.90 15.09 30.70
CA ASN A 221 -19.85 16.55 30.74
C ASN A 221 -18.67 17.08 29.90
N SER A 222 -17.49 16.49 30.07
CA SER A 222 -16.32 16.77 29.23
C SER A 222 -16.59 16.51 27.76
N ILE A 223 -17.26 15.40 27.44
CA ILE A 223 -17.66 15.07 26.05
C ILE A 223 -18.64 16.11 25.51
N SER A 224 -19.70 16.46 26.25
CA SER A 224 -20.68 17.48 25.83
C SER A 224 -20.11 18.91 25.74
N ARG A 225 -18.99 19.19 26.40
CA ARG A 225 -18.34 20.50 26.43
C ARG A 225 -17.25 20.64 25.37
N LEU A 226 -16.44 19.61 25.15
CA LEU A 226 -15.26 19.67 24.28
C LEU A 226 -15.51 19.13 22.87
N CYS A 227 -16.50 18.27 22.66
CA CYS A 227 -16.71 17.56 21.40
C CYS A 227 -17.85 18.17 20.56
N SER A 228 -17.62 18.35 19.26
CA SER A 228 -18.64 18.74 18.26
C SER A 228 -19.35 17.54 17.63
N LYS A 229 -18.70 16.37 17.64
CA LYS A 229 -19.20 15.08 17.12
C LYS A 229 -18.91 14.01 18.16
N VAL A 230 -19.79 13.03 18.33
CA VAL A 230 -19.59 11.93 19.27
C VAL A 230 -19.96 10.60 18.62
N VAL A 231 -19.08 9.62 18.80
CA VAL A 231 -19.33 8.22 18.48
C VAL A 231 -19.50 7.41 19.76
N LEU A 232 -20.52 6.56 19.78
CA LEU A 232 -20.89 5.70 20.89
C LEU A 232 -20.62 4.25 20.51
N LEU A 233 -19.79 3.58 21.32
CA LEU A 233 -19.49 2.16 21.18
C LEU A 233 -20.24 1.34 22.24
N ASP A 234 -20.83 0.22 21.83
CA ASP A 234 -21.18 -0.88 22.74
C ASP A 234 -20.74 -2.23 22.15
N LYS A 235 -20.19 -3.11 22.99
CA LYS A 235 -19.69 -4.46 22.61
C LYS A 235 -18.89 -4.50 21.29
N GLY A 236 -18.12 -3.45 21.01
CA GLY A 236 -17.29 -3.33 19.81
C GLY A 236 -17.99 -2.76 18.57
N TYR A 237 -19.27 -2.42 18.61
CA TYR A 237 -20.03 -1.84 17.49
C TYR A 237 -20.20 -0.33 17.64
N LEU A 238 -20.28 0.38 16.51
CA LEU A 238 -20.71 1.77 16.45
C LEU A 238 -22.24 1.81 16.57
N VAL A 239 -22.76 2.20 17.73
CA VAL A 239 -24.21 2.26 17.99
C VAL A 239 -24.80 3.62 17.60
N PHE A 240 -24.03 4.70 17.77
CA PHE A 240 -24.43 6.05 17.36
C PHE A 240 -23.23 6.86 16.89
N SER A 241 -23.45 7.78 15.95
CA SER A 241 -22.48 8.76 15.46
C SER A 241 -23.25 10.04 15.09
N GLY A 242 -22.98 11.14 15.77
CA GLY A 242 -23.77 12.38 15.62
C GLY A 242 -23.38 13.46 16.62
N ASP A 243 -24.34 14.29 17.04
CA ASP A 243 -24.09 15.34 18.03
C ASP A 243 -23.93 14.77 19.47
N PRO A 244 -23.29 15.52 20.39
CA PRO A 244 -23.05 15.03 21.75
C PRO A 244 -24.31 14.74 22.57
N LEU A 245 -25.38 15.52 22.41
CA LEU A 245 -26.58 15.40 23.24
C LEU A 245 -27.39 14.17 22.82
N SER A 246 -27.54 13.92 21.52
CA SER A 246 -28.12 12.68 21.01
C SER A 246 -27.30 11.46 21.43
N ALA A 247 -25.96 11.52 21.33
CA ALA A 247 -25.08 10.42 21.75
C ALA A 247 -25.20 10.11 23.26
N ILE A 248 -25.27 11.14 24.10
CA ILE A 248 -25.47 11.01 25.56
C ILE A 248 -26.86 10.43 25.88
N ASN A 249 -27.90 10.81 25.11
CA ASN A 249 -29.23 10.23 25.26
C ASN A 249 -29.28 8.74 24.85
N GLU A 250 -28.66 8.34 23.74
CA GLU A 250 -28.58 6.91 23.38
C GLU A 250 -27.77 6.11 24.41
N TYR A 251 -26.62 6.63 24.88
CA TYR A 251 -25.84 5.99 25.93
C TYR A 251 -26.64 5.79 27.24
N SER A 252 -27.45 6.78 27.62
CA SER A 252 -28.35 6.70 28.78
C SER A 252 -29.43 5.63 28.62
N LYS A 253 -30.02 5.51 27.42
CA LYS A 253 -30.99 4.44 27.11
C LYS A 253 -30.36 3.05 27.24
N ILE A 254 -29.14 2.86 26.73
CA ILE A 254 -28.40 1.59 26.82
C ILE A 254 -28.22 1.20 28.29
N ILE A 255 -27.71 2.11 29.13
CA ILE A 255 -27.53 1.86 30.58
C ILE A 255 -28.84 1.45 31.26
N THR A 256 -29.97 2.08 30.90
CA THR A 256 -31.27 1.69 31.50
C THR A 256 -31.79 0.33 31.03
N HIS A 257 -31.53 -0.09 29.78
CA HIS A 257 -32.03 -1.38 29.27
C HIS A 257 -31.23 -2.58 29.80
N TYR A 258 -29.90 -2.46 29.92
CA TYR A 258 -29.05 -3.55 30.43
C TYR A 258 -29.46 -4.04 31.83
N ASN A 259 -30.08 -3.18 32.65
CA ASN A 259 -30.58 -3.52 33.99
C ASN A 259 -31.89 -4.33 33.99
N VAL A 260 -32.48 -4.62 32.82
CA VAL A 260 -33.79 -5.30 32.69
C VAL A 260 -33.65 -6.75 32.19
N ASP A 261 -32.69 -7.02 31.30
CA ASP A 261 -32.66 -8.29 30.55
C ASP A 261 -31.96 -9.47 31.24
N GLU A 262 -31.18 -9.26 32.31
CA GLU A 262 -30.57 -10.34 33.12
C GLU A 262 -31.59 -11.34 33.73
N LYS A 263 -32.89 -11.06 33.64
CA LYS A 263 -33.97 -11.84 34.28
C LYS A 263 -34.69 -12.85 33.36
N LYS A 264 -34.27 -13.05 32.10
CA LYS A 264 -35.10 -13.76 31.08
C LYS A 264 -34.52 -15.02 30.43
N GLU A 265 -33.25 -15.36 30.54
CA GLU A 265 -32.65 -16.48 29.75
C GLU A 265 -32.91 -17.92 30.26
N ASN A 266 -33.99 -18.16 31.03
CA ASN A 266 -34.36 -19.49 31.53
C ASN A 266 -35.75 -19.95 31.03
N GLU A 267 -35.87 -20.36 29.75
CA GLU A 267 -36.77 -21.45 29.28
C GLU A 267 -36.64 -21.72 27.75
N PRO A 268 -37.03 -22.90 27.22
CA PRO A 268 -36.71 -23.34 25.85
C PRO A 268 -37.77 -23.06 24.75
N ILE A 269 -37.35 -23.22 23.49
CA ILE A 269 -37.92 -22.65 22.25
C ILE A 269 -39.20 -23.34 21.71
N LYS A 270 -40.16 -22.54 21.19
CA LYS A 270 -40.97 -22.89 19.99
C LYS A 270 -41.78 -21.71 19.38
N GLY A 271 -41.57 -21.42 18.08
CA GLY A 271 -42.65 -20.93 17.19
C GLY A 271 -42.49 -19.56 16.47
N LYS A 272 -42.32 -19.62 15.12
CA LYS A 272 -42.75 -18.70 14.03
C LYS A 272 -42.96 -17.18 14.28
N GLY A 273 -42.37 -16.32 13.42
CA GLY A 273 -42.91 -14.97 13.14
C GLY A 273 -42.04 -14.06 12.26
N SER A 274 -42.65 -13.35 11.29
CA SER A 274 -42.11 -12.23 10.47
C SER A 274 -41.83 -10.94 11.28
N GLY A 275 -41.05 -9.93 10.86
CA GLY A 275 -40.28 -9.69 9.61
C GLY A 275 -40.21 -8.17 9.25
N THR A 276 -39.34 -7.72 8.32
CA THR A 276 -39.20 -6.32 7.76
C THR A 276 -38.78 -5.20 8.77
N LYS A 277 -38.30 -3.96 8.48
CA LYS A 277 -37.87 -3.07 7.33
C LYS A 277 -37.12 -1.82 7.99
N GLU A 278 -36.38 -0.86 7.41
CA GLU A 278 -35.72 -0.56 6.10
C GLU A 278 -34.84 0.74 6.16
N SER A 279 -33.80 0.89 5.30
CA SER A 279 -33.05 2.14 4.96
C SER A 279 -32.18 2.83 6.06
N GLY A 280 -31.17 3.69 5.79
CA GLY A 280 -30.71 4.31 4.52
C GLY A 280 -29.31 5.04 4.55
N PRO A 281 -28.87 5.72 3.46
CA PRO A 281 -27.45 5.93 3.04
C PRO A 281 -27.04 7.31 2.38
N HIS A 282 -25.86 7.36 1.69
CA HIS A 282 -25.30 8.31 0.66
C HIS A 282 -25.00 9.82 1.01
N TYR A 283 -23.82 10.45 0.74
CA TYR A 283 -22.94 10.74 -0.46
C TYR A 283 -23.47 11.89 -1.38
N ASP A 284 -22.74 12.72 -2.16
CA ASP A 284 -21.45 12.69 -2.92
C ASP A 284 -20.73 14.09 -2.85
N VAL A 285 -19.49 14.44 -3.29
CA VAL A 285 -18.49 14.10 -4.36
C VAL A 285 -18.55 14.98 -5.65
N ALA A 286 -17.37 15.41 -6.18
CA ALA A 286 -17.17 16.16 -7.44
C ALA A 286 -15.77 15.89 -8.08
N ALA A 287 -15.64 15.93 -9.42
CA ALA A 287 -14.54 15.26 -10.15
C ALA A 287 -13.58 16.16 -10.99
N LYS A 288 -12.49 15.58 -11.53
CA LYS A 288 -11.64 16.18 -12.59
C LYS A 288 -11.01 15.13 -13.53
N LYS A 289 -10.63 15.56 -14.75
CA LYS A 289 -10.27 14.72 -15.90
C LYS A 289 -8.80 14.84 -16.31
N THR A 290 -8.26 13.82 -16.99
CA THR A 290 -7.05 13.91 -17.83
C THR A 290 -7.28 13.14 -19.15
N LYS A 291 -6.68 13.59 -20.26
CA LYS A 291 -6.83 13.00 -21.60
C LYS A 291 -5.65 12.07 -21.94
N MET A 292 -5.86 11.14 -22.88
CA MET A 292 -4.82 10.31 -23.50
C MET A 292 -5.21 10.07 -24.97
N GLU A 293 -4.23 10.08 -25.87
CA GLU A 293 -4.38 9.89 -27.32
C GLU A 293 -3.32 8.84 -27.76
N ASN A 294 -3.53 8.01 -28.79
CA ASN A 294 -4.39 8.20 -29.96
C ASN A 294 -5.59 7.24 -30.07
N ASN A 295 -6.72 7.82 -30.50
CA ASN A 295 -7.69 7.24 -31.44
C ASN A 295 -8.42 5.94 -31.11
N LEU A 296 -8.94 5.85 -29.89
CA LEU A 296 -10.39 5.60 -29.72
C LEU A 296 -10.93 6.62 -28.70
N GLU A 297 -11.45 7.75 -29.18
CA GLU A 297 -12.01 8.81 -28.32
C GLU A 297 -13.37 8.42 -27.72
N PHE A 298 -13.36 7.50 -26.74
CA PHE A 298 -14.50 7.27 -25.86
C PHE A 298 -14.69 8.45 -24.89
N SER A 299 -15.29 9.51 -25.42
CA SER A 299 -15.64 10.74 -24.71
C SER A 299 -16.82 10.53 -23.76
N VAL A 300 -16.61 9.77 -22.67
CA VAL A 300 -17.60 9.59 -21.60
C VAL A 300 -17.94 10.95 -20.99
N SER A 301 -19.13 11.45 -21.32
CA SER A 301 -19.67 12.71 -20.79
C SER A 301 -20.24 12.51 -19.39
N ILE A 302 -19.36 12.31 -18.40
CA ILE A 302 -19.73 12.27 -16.98
C ILE A 302 -20.42 13.60 -16.61
N PRO A 303 -21.68 13.61 -16.17
CA PRO A 303 -22.36 14.81 -15.69
C PRO A 303 -21.78 15.25 -14.34
N SER A 304 -21.93 16.54 -14.02
CA SER A 304 -21.02 17.26 -13.10
C SER A 304 -20.91 16.76 -11.65
N ASN A 305 -21.83 15.89 -11.21
CA ASN A 305 -21.97 15.48 -9.81
C ASN A 305 -21.73 13.97 -9.60
N GLY A 306 -21.46 13.19 -10.65
CA GLY A 306 -21.35 11.73 -10.57
C GLY A 306 -19.95 11.23 -10.18
N PHE A 307 -19.90 10.13 -9.41
CA PHE A 307 -18.67 9.42 -9.03
C PHE A 307 -18.56 8.08 -9.76
N CYS A 308 -17.37 7.62 -10.17
CA CYS A 308 -17.22 6.34 -10.87
C CYS A 308 -15.94 5.60 -10.44
N TYR A 309 -16.03 4.27 -10.37
CA TYR A 309 -14.87 3.40 -10.13
C TYR A 309 -15.01 2.04 -10.84
N GLY A 310 -13.88 1.33 -10.96
CA GLY A 310 -13.73 0.23 -11.91
C GLY A 310 -13.49 0.77 -13.33
N GLY A 311 -13.73 -0.07 -14.33
CA GLY A 311 -13.50 0.22 -15.75
C GLY A 311 -12.44 -0.65 -16.42
N GLU A 312 -11.67 -1.42 -15.65
CA GLU A 312 -10.54 -2.20 -16.15
C GLU A 312 -11.00 -3.44 -16.94
N LEU A 313 -11.96 -4.21 -16.40
CA LEU A 313 -12.51 -5.39 -17.08
C LEU A 313 -13.54 -5.04 -18.17
N GLY A 314 -14.15 -3.86 -18.10
CA GLY A 314 -15.20 -3.41 -19.01
C GLY A 314 -15.74 -2.03 -18.62
N ILE A 315 -16.34 -1.30 -19.56
CA ILE A 315 -16.77 0.10 -19.37
C ILE A 315 -18.25 0.34 -19.64
N LEU A 316 -18.85 1.21 -18.80
CA LEU A 316 -20.19 1.76 -19.01
C LEU A 316 -20.12 3.08 -19.79
N LYS A 317 -21.06 3.30 -20.71
CA LYS A 317 -21.21 4.53 -21.51
C LYS A 317 -22.68 4.78 -21.92
N ASP A 318 -22.90 5.88 -22.64
CA ASP A 318 -24.17 6.21 -23.33
C ASP A 318 -25.43 6.11 -22.44
N ILE A 319 -25.33 6.64 -21.23
CA ILE A 319 -26.39 6.59 -20.21
C ILE A 319 -27.42 7.71 -20.48
N ASP A 320 -28.69 7.37 -20.72
CA ASP A 320 -29.79 8.33 -20.92
C ASP A 320 -31.08 7.91 -20.20
N LEU A 321 -31.93 8.89 -19.89
CA LEU A 321 -33.26 8.72 -19.29
C LEU A 321 -34.33 9.25 -20.23
N SER A 322 -35.35 8.44 -20.55
CA SER A 322 -36.40 8.79 -21.50
C SER A 322 -37.79 8.35 -21.02
N THR A 323 -38.86 8.96 -21.54
CA THR A 323 -40.21 8.36 -21.52
C THR A 323 -40.65 8.12 -22.95
N ASP A 324 -41.73 7.37 -23.15
CA ASP A 324 -42.24 6.98 -24.47
C ASP A 324 -42.56 8.17 -25.40
N SER A 325 -42.60 9.40 -24.84
CA SER A 325 -42.79 10.65 -25.58
C SER A 325 -41.52 11.47 -25.85
N LYS A 326 -40.42 11.26 -25.10
CA LYS A 326 -39.23 12.15 -25.09
C LYS A 326 -37.94 11.44 -24.67
N LYS A 327 -36.85 11.67 -25.41
CA LYS A 327 -35.48 11.34 -25.00
C LYS A 327 -34.88 12.42 -24.09
N SER A 328 -33.91 12.03 -23.25
CA SER A 328 -33.18 12.87 -22.29
C SER A 328 -34.03 13.84 -21.46
N ILE A 329 -34.68 13.31 -20.42
CA ILE A 329 -35.60 14.03 -19.53
C ILE A 329 -35.01 14.28 -18.14
N LYS A 330 -35.38 15.41 -17.53
CA LYS A 330 -35.05 15.78 -16.14
C LYS A 330 -36.26 15.94 -15.22
N VAL A 331 -37.47 15.77 -15.73
CA VAL A 331 -38.72 15.91 -14.97
C VAL A 331 -39.69 14.83 -15.43
N ILE A 332 -40.28 14.09 -14.50
CA ILE A 332 -41.19 12.97 -14.74
C ILE A 332 -42.44 13.17 -13.88
N GLN A 333 -43.63 12.85 -14.38
CA GLN A 333 -44.84 12.86 -13.53
C GLN A 333 -44.93 11.55 -12.73
N SER A 334 -45.40 11.62 -11.48
CA SER A 334 -45.61 10.40 -10.68
C SER A 334 -46.57 9.45 -11.41
N GLY A 335 -46.17 8.17 -11.52
CA GLY A 335 -46.86 7.10 -12.26
C GLY A 335 -46.55 7.00 -13.77
N GLU A 336 -45.80 7.94 -14.35
CA GLU A 336 -45.35 7.89 -15.76
C GLU A 336 -44.33 6.76 -15.99
N ILE A 337 -44.35 6.11 -17.16
CA ILE A 337 -43.35 5.08 -17.53
C ILE A 337 -42.09 5.77 -18.03
N PHE A 338 -40.94 5.36 -17.52
CA PHE A 338 -39.64 5.81 -17.99
C PHE A 338 -38.69 4.64 -18.24
N ASN A 339 -37.72 4.90 -19.12
CA ASN A 339 -36.73 3.97 -19.61
C ASN A 339 -35.34 4.56 -19.35
N LEU A 340 -34.56 3.91 -18.46
CA LEU A 340 -33.14 4.16 -18.32
C LEU A 340 -32.40 3.24 -19.30
N THR A 341 -31.54 3.79 -20.15
CA THR A 341 -30.72 2.98 -21.06
C THR A 341 -29.25 3.32 -20.89
N PHE A 342 -28.38 2.31 -20.95
CA PHE A 342 -26.93 2.48 -21.00
C PHE A 342 -26.29 1.38 -21.85
N ARG A 343 -25.01 1.52 -22.17
CA ARG A 343 -24.23 0.47 -22.83
C ARG A 343 -23.06 0.02 -21.96
N ALA A 344 -22.68 -1.24 -22.10
CA ALA A 344 -21.51 -1.85 -21.49
C ALA A 344 -20.63 -2.48 -22.58
N ILE A 345 -19.33 -2.22 -22.55
CA ILE A 345 -18.33 -2.86 -23.41
C ILE A 345 -17.43 -3.74 -22.52
N ALA A 346 -17.16 -4.97 -22.93
CA ALA A 346 -16.15 -5.81 -22.31
C ALA A 346 -14.74 -5.42 -22.80
N ILE A 347 -13.78 -5.25 -21.88
CA ILE A 347 -12.34 -5.09 -22.21
C ILE A 347 -11.63 -6.43 -22.01
N HIS A 348 -12.02 -7.18 -20.97
CA HIS A 348 -11.63 -8.56 -20.73
C HIS A 348 -12.85 -9.49 -20.85
N GLU A 349 -12.62 -10.80 -20.90
CA GLU A 349 -13.72 -11.78 -20.95
C GLU A 349 -14.51 -11.79 -19.62
N ILE A 350 -15.83 -11.68 -19.73
CA ILE A 350 -16.76 -11.54 -18.60
C ILE A 350 -17.87 -12.58 -18.75
N ASP A 351 -17.80 -13.57 -17.86
CA ASP A 351 -18.83 -14.54 -17.55
C ASP A 351 -19.97 -13.92 -16.71
N GLU A 352 -21.20 -14.36 -17.00
CA GLU A 352 -22.46 -13.98 -16.32
C GLU A 352 -22.54 -12.49 -15.89
N PRO A 353 -22.52 -11.54 -16.85
CA PRO A 353 -22.48 -10.11 -16.57
C PRO A 353 -23.76 -9.57 -15.93
N ILE A 354 -23.65 -9.15 -14.68
CA ILE A 354 -24.74 -8.58 -13.89
C ILE A 354 -24.78 -7.05 -14.08
N PHE A 355 -25.88 -6.57 -14.68
CA PHE A 355 -26.17 -5.16 -14.86
C PHE A 355 -27.17 -4.67 -13.83
N ALA A 356 -26.94 -3.48 -13.27
CA ALA A 356 -27.65 -2.96 -12.10
C ALA A 356 -28.00 -1.47 -12.20
N MET A 357 -29.07 -1.08 -11.49
CA MET A 357 -29.51 0.30 -11.29
C MET A 357 -29.86 0.51 -9.80
N THR A 358 -29.58 1.70 -9.27
CA THR A 358 -30.02 2.16 -7.95
C THR A 358 -30.54 3.59 -8.04
N ILE A 359 -31.61 3.92 -7.32
CA ILE A 359 -32.26 5.24 -7.30
C ILE A 359 -32.36 5.71 -5.85
N ARG A 360 -31.89 6.93 -5.56
CA ARG A 360 -31.92 7.57 -4.24
C ARG A 360 -32.57 8.96 -4.24
N ASP A 361 -32.98 9.44 -3.08
CA ASP A 361 -33.52 10.80 -2.89
C ASP A 361 -32.42 11.84 -2.55
N SER A 362 -32.80 13.12 -2.51
CA SER A 362 -31.89 14.24 -2.22
C SER A 362 -31.42 14.34 -0.75
N LYS A 363 -31.83 13.41 0.13
CA LYS A 363 -31.27 13.23 1.48
C LYS A 363 -30.35 12.00 1.55
N GLY A 364 -30.09 11.38 0.39
CA GLY A 364 -29.31 10.16 0.22
C GLY A 364 -30.16 8.87 0.26
N GLN A 365 -31.43 8.90 0.68
CA GLN A 365 -32.21 7.69 0.97
C GLN A 365 -32.36 6.80 -0.28
N GLU A 366 -31.86 5.56 -0.24
CA GLU A 366 -32.14 4.55 -1.26
C GLU A 366 -33.64 4.27 -1.33
N VAL A 367 -34.24 4.52 -2.49
CA VAL A 367 -35.69 4.41 -2.72
C VAL A 367 -36.03 3.16 -3.51
N TYR A 368 -35.17 2.77 -4.46
CA TYR A 368 -35.36 1.58 -5.27
C TYR A 368 -34.05 1.11 -5.91
N GLY A 369 -33.89 -0.19 -6.15
CA GLY A 369 -32.76 -0.74 -6.88
C GLY A 369 -33.10 -2.11 -7.48
N GLN A 370 -32.48 -2.43 -8.61
CA GLN A 370 -32.75 -3.67 -9.35
C GLN A 370 -31.51 -4.09 -10.18
N ASN A 371 -31.36 -5.38 -10.45
CA ASN A 371 -30.32 -5.92 -11.34
C ASN A 371 -30.77 -7.20 -12.06
N THR A 372 -30.03 -7.63 -13.08
CA THR A 372 -30.36 -8.82 -13.90
C THR A 372 -30.46 -10.10 -13.09
N ASN A 373 -29.55 -10.34 -12.14
CA ASN A 373 -29.59 -11.49 -11.24
C ASN A 373 -30.84 -11.47 -10.32
N PHE A 374 -31.21 -10.33 -9.75
CA PHE A 374 -32.44 -10.18 -8.96
C PHE A 374 -33.72 -10.38 -9.80
N ALA A 375 -33.68 -9.98 -11.07
CA ALA A 375 -34.72 -10.27 -12.07
C ALA A 375 -34.68 -11.71 -12.60
N LYS A 376 -33.64 -12.49 -12.27
CA LYS A 376 -33.34 -13.84 -12.80
C LYS A 376 -33.25 -13.89 -14.34
N ILE A 377 -32.65 -12.87 -14.91
CA ILE A 377 -32.33 -12.80 -16.33
C ILE A 377 -30.92 -13.38 -16.51
N GLU A 378 -30.85 -14.51 -17.21
CA GLU A 378 -29.59 -15.12 -17.65
C GLU A 378 -28.90 -14.21 -18.68
N THR A 379 -27.57 -14.18 -18.65
CA THR A 379 -26.75 -13.22 -19.41
C THR A 379 -25.54 -13.91 -20.01
N ASP A 380 -25.39 -13.84 -21.33
CA ASP A 380 -24.27 -14.41 -22.07
C ASP A 380 -22.89 -13.96 -21.56
N LEU A 381 -21.89 -14.82 -21.79
CA LEU A 381 -20.49 -14.43 -21.90
C LEU A 381 -20.34 -13.20 -22.83
N LEU A 382 -19.50 -12.25 -22.40
CA LEU A 382 -19.02 -11.13 -23.21
C LEU A 382 -17.50 -11.24 -23.38
N LYS A 383 -17.05 -11.18 -24.64
CA LYS A 383 -15.61 -11.25 -24.98
C LYS A 383 -14.99 -9.85 -25.09
N PRO A 384 -13.65 -9.72 -25.01
CA PRO A 384 -12.95 -8.47 -25.29
C PRO A 384 -13.43 -7.79 -26.58
N GLY A 385 -13.93 -6.56 -26.45
CA GLY A 385 -14.49 -5.75 -27.54
C GLY A 385 -15.99 -5.92 -27.81
N GLU A 386 -16.67 -6.92 -27.23
CA GLU A 386 -18.12 -7.07 -27.38
C GLU A 386 -18.89 -6.00 -26.58
N GLU A 387 -19.94 -5.45 -27.20
CA GLU A 387 -20.77 -4.37 -26.63
C GLU A 387 -22.22 -4.81 -26.48
N VAL A 388 -22.84 -4.52 -25.33
CA VAL A 388 -24.27 -4.67 -25.09
C VAL A 388 -24.94 -3.36 -24.70
N LYS A 389 -26.16 -3.16 -25.18
CA LYS A 389 -27.10 -2.13 -24.69
C LYS A 389 -28.03 -2.77 -23.67
N VAL A 390 -28.16 -2.12 -22.51
CA VAL A 390 -29.02 -2.54 -21.39
C VAL A 390 -30.10 -1.47 -21.18
N SER A 391 -31.34 -1.90 -20.95
CA SER A 391 -32.49 -1.01 -20.73
C SER A 391 -33.28 -1.45 -19.50
N PHE A 392 -33.62 -0.52 -18.61
CA PHE A 392 -34.51 -0.71 -17.46
C PHE A 392 -35.79 0.11 -17.68
N THR A 393 -36.95 -0.54 -17.72
CA THR A 393 -38.26 0.06 -17.98
C THR A 393 -39.15 -0.05 -16.76
N GLN A 394 -39.69 1.07 -16.26
CA GLN A 394 -40.43 1.09 -14.99
C GLN A 394 -41.35 2.31 -14.85
N LYS A 395 -42.24 2.30 -13.85
CA LYS A 395 -43.05 3.48 -13.49
C LYS A 395 -42.39 4.33 -12.43
N ALA A 396 -42.47 5.65 -12.58
CA ALA A 396 -42.06 6.65 -11.59
C ALA A 396 -43.05 6.74 -10.42
N ASN A 397 -43.22 5.64 -9.67
CA ASN A 397 -44.13 5.54 -8.52
C ASN A 397 -43.62 6.32 -7.28
N PHE A 398 -42.96 7.46 -7.48
CA PHE A 398 -42.27 8.22 -6.44
C PHE A 398 -43.10 9.42 -5.96
N ASN A 399 -42.74 9.95 -4.79
CA ASN A 399 -43.31 11.20 -4.26
C ASN A 399 -42.77 12.42 -5.04
N SER A 400 -43.28 13.62 -4.76
CA SER A 400 -42.65 14.85 -5.25
C SER A 400 -41.27 15.03 -4.63
N GLY A 401 -40.22 15.12 -5.45
CA GLY A 401 -38.84 15.17 -4.95
C GLY A 401 -37.78 15.26 -6.05
N ASP A 402 -36.53 15.44 -5.61
CA ASP A 402 -35.32 15.33 -6.43
C ASP A 402 -34.69 13.94 -6.20
N TYR A 403 -34.38 13.25 -7.30
CA TYR A 403 -33.90 11.87 -7.30
C TYR A 403 -32.65 11.71 -8.17
N LEU A 404 -31.77 10.79 -7.76
CA LEU A 404 -30.50 10.50 -8.42
C LEU A 404 -30.42 9.01 -8.80
N ILE A 405 -29.87 8.71 -9.98
CA ILE A 405 -29.72 7.35 -10.53
C ILE A 405 -28.24 6.97 -10.61
N SER A 406 -27.91 5.79 -10.08
CA SER A 406 -26.63 5.11 -10.20
C SER A 406 -26.78 3.84 -11.04
N VAL A 407 -25.73 3.43 -11.77
CA VAL A 407 -25.67 2.21 -12.60
C VAL A 407 -24.43 1.36 -12.28
N GLY A 408 -24.52 0.06 -12.54
CA GLY A 408 -23.43 -0.87 -12.27
C GLY A 408 -23.31 -1.99 -13.30
N PHE A 409 -22.08 -2.39 -13.54
CA PHE A 409 -21.63 -3.55 -14.30
C PHE A 409 -20.78 -4.38 -13.33
N THR A 410 -21.17 -5.62 -13.11
CA THR A 410 -20.63 -6.52 -12.08
C THR A 410 -20.67 -7.97 -12.59
N LYS A 411 -20.00 -8.90 -11.91
CA LYS A 411 -20.18 -10.35 -12.12
C LYS A 411 -20.03 -11.10 -10.80
N PHE A 412 -20.29 -12.40 -10.78
CA PHE A 412 -19.84 -13.24 -9.67
C PHE A 412 -18.49 -13.90 -9.98
N ASN A 413 -17.70 -14.14 -8.95
CA ASN A 413 -16.52 -15.00 -8.99
C ASN A 413 -16.46 -15.85 -7.71
N GLU A 414 -15.44 -16.72 -7.58
CA GLU A 414 -15.26 -17.63 -6.43
C GLU A 414 -15.24 -16.93 -5.05
N LYS A 415 -15.04 -15.61 -5.00
CA LYS A 415 -14.91 -14.80 -3.78
C LYS A 415 -16.14 -13.89 -3.53
N GLY A 416 -17.13 -13.87 -4.43
CA GLY A 416 -18.36 -13.09 -4.29
C GLY A 416 -18.66 -12.21 -5.51
N LEU A 417 -19.38 -11.10 -5.28
CA LEU A 417 -19.71 -10.13 -6.34
C LEU A 417 -18.50 -9.22 -6.64
N GLU A 418 -18.06 -9.24 -7.90
CA GLU A 418 -16.98 -8.43 -8.45
C GLU A 418 -17.54 -7.22 -9.18
N VAL A 419 -16.92 -6.05 -8.99
CA VAL A 419 -17.36 -4.80 -9.64
C VAL A 419 -16.47 -4.50 -10.85
N ILE A 420 -17.06 -4.62 -12.04
CA ILE A 420 -16.40 -4.37 -13.33
C ILE A 420 -16.32 -2.86 -13.56
N HIS A 421 -17.45 -2.16 -13.45
CA HIS A 421 -17.54 -0.69 -13.50
C HIS A 421 -18.81 -0.25 -12.76
N ARG A 422 -18.72 0.75 -11.88
CA ARG A 422 -19.89 1.35 -11.24
C ARG A 422 -19.85 2.87 -11.37
N MET A 423 -20.97 3.46 -11.75
CA MET A 423 -21.13 4.91 -11.84
C MET A 423 -22.31 5.35 -10.97
N TYR A 424 -22.06 6.33 -10.12
CA TYR A 424 -22.97 6.87 -9.13
C TYR A 424 -23.55 8.19 -9.62
N ASP A 425 -24.86 8.35 -9.43
CA ASP A 425 -25.59 9.63 -9.54
C ASP A 425 -25.38 10.34 -10.88
N VAL A 426 -25.31 9.51 -11.92
CA VAL A 426 -25.15 9.86 -13.33
C VAL A 426 -26.37 10.52 -13.95
N ILE A 427 -27.54 10.44 -13.32
CA ILE A 427 -28.74 11.18 -13.75
C ILE A 427 -29.46 11.77 -12.54
N GLU A 428 -29.71 13.07 -12.59
CA GLU A 428 -30.58 13.81 -11.69
C GLU A 428 -31.93 14.06 -12.37
N PHE A 429 -33.03 13.68 -11.71
CA PHE A 429 -34.38 13.90 -12.22
C PHE A 429 -35.37 14.28 -11.10
N LYS A 430 -36.29 15.19 -11.42
CA LYS A 430 -37.39 15.62 -10.56
C LYS A 430 -38.62 14.77 -10.80
N VAL A 431 -39.26 14.28 -9.75
CA VAL A 431 -40.62 13.72 -9.84
C VAL A 431 -41.62 14.74 -9.32
N ILE A 432 -42.75 14.88 -10.01
CA ILE A 432 -43.86 15.74 -9.62
C ILE A 432 -45.12 14.89 -9.41
N ASN A 433 -45.57 14.81 -8.17
CA ASN A 433 -46.90 14.31 -7.81
C ASN A 433 -47.87 15.50 -7.61
N ARG A 434 -49.16 15.27 -7.89
CA ARG A 434 -50.26 16.24 -7.77
C ARG A 434 -51.37 15.83 -6.80
N ASP A 435 -51.39 14.59 -6.30
CA ASP A 435 -52.44 14.10 -5.41
C ASP A 435 -52.13 14.24 -3.90
N GLY A 436 -50.88 14.53 -3.54
CA GLY A 436 -50.45 14.72 -2.15
C GLY A 436 -50.17 13.43 -1.36
N SER A 437 -50.16 12.27 -2.01
CA SER A 437 -49.78 11.01 -1.38
C SER A 437 -48.29 10.94 -1.00
N PHE A 438 -47.98 10.08 -0.02
CA PHE A 438 -46.64 9.86 0.52
C PHE A 438 -46.41 8.38 0.84
N GLY A 439 -45.19 7.89 0.63
CA GLY A 439 -44.80 6.50 0.95
C GLY A 439 -43.39 6.13 0.46
N ILE A 440 -43.00 4.86 0.68
CA ILE A 440 -41.80 4.24 0.10
C ILE A 440 -42.22 3.41 -1.11
N SER A 441 -41.45 3.45 -2.20
CA SER A 441 -41.88 2.98 -3.52
C SER A 441 -41.36 1.58 -3.91
N ASN A 442 -42.02 0.96 -4.89
CA ASN A 442 -41.48 -0.14 -5.68
C ASN A 442 -41.83 0.14 -7.15
N CYS A 443 -40.82 0.08 -8.02
CA CYS A 443 -40.95 0.48 -9.43
C CYS A 443 -41.25 -0.69 -10.38
N PHE A 444 -41.04 -1.93 -9.92
CA PHE A 444 -41.26 -3.17 -10.70
C PHE A 444 -40.58 -3.17 -12.08
N SER A 445 -39.26 -2.91 -12.13
CA SER A 445 -38.56 -2.73 -13.40
C SER A 445 -38.42 -4.02 -14.22
N GLU A 446 -38.76 -3.91 -15.51
CA GLU A 446 -38.43 -4.85 -16.57
C GLU A 446 -37.03 -4.51 -17.12
N ILE A 447 -36.27 -5.51 -17.61
CA ILE A 447 -34.90 -5.32 -18.12
C ILE A 447 -34.72 -6.00 -19.48
N LEU A 448 -34.07 -5.32 -20.42
CA LEU A 448 -33.75 -5.80 -21.77
C LEU A 448 -32.25 -5.66 -22.05
N ILE A 449 -31.67 -6.61 -22.79
CA ILE A 449 -30.26 -6.63 -23.20
C ILE A 449 -30.16 -6.93 -24.71
N GLU A 450 -29.33 -6.18 -25.43
CA GLU A 450 -29.12 -6.28 -26.89
C GLU A 450 -27.61 -6.28 -27.22
N LYS A 451 -27.09 -7.23 -28.02
CA LYS A 451 -25.68 -7.28 -28.46
C LYS A 451 -25.42 -6.46 -29.74
N TYR A 452 -24.21 -5.91 -29.87
CA TYR A 452 -23.71 -5.19 -31.05
C TYR A 452 -22.50 -5.90 -31.69
N GLU A 453 -22.44 -5.95 -33.02
CA GLU A 453 -21.26 -6.33 -33.81
C GLU A 453 -20.69 -5.10 -34.53
N LEU A 454 -19.35 -4.95 -34.59
CA LEU A 454 -18.67 -3.92 -35.38
C LEU A 454 -17.34 -4.42 -35.96
N CYS A 455 -16.97 -3.88 -37.13
CA CYS A 455 -15.73 -4.22 -37.84
C CYS A 455 -14.50 -3.51 -37.23
N GLY A 456 -13.33 -4.14 -37.33
CA GLY A 456 -12.03 -3.55 -36.96
C GLY A 456 -11.22 -3.05 -38.16
N ASP A 457 -9.98 -2.61 -37.90
CA ASP A 457 -8.97 -2.35 -38.95
C ASP A 457 -7.54 -2.58 -38.42
N SER A 458 -6.54 -2.50 -39.31
CA SER A 458 -5.23 -3.15 -39.20
C SER A 458 -4.13 -2.44 -38.39
N HIS A 459 -3.16 -3.23 -37.91
CA HIS A 459 -1.82 -2.76 -37.50
C HIS A 459 -0.71 -3.54 -38.21
N VAL A 460 0.41 -2.86 -38.48
CA VAL A 460 1.54 -3.36 -39.31
C VAL A 460 2.55 -4.10 -38.45
N GLY A 461 2.97 -5.29 -38.91
CA GLY A 461 3.99 -6.10 -38.23
C GLY A 461 5.43 -5.68 -38.58
N HIS A 462 6.26 -5.50 -37.56
CA HIS A 462 7.73 -5.47 -37.68
C HIS A 462 8.34 -6.73 -37.05
N THR A 463 9.41 -7.26 -37.64
CA THR A 463 10.07 -8.47 -37.14
C THR A 463 10.87 -8.23 -35.85
N LYS A 464 10.90 -9.25 -34.98
CA LYS A 464 11.63 -9.26 -33.70
C LYS A 464 13.17 -9.34 -33.84
N SER A 465 13.67 -9.55 -35.06
CA SER A 465 15.05 -9.95 -35.36
C SER A 465 16.12 -8.86 -35.18
N GLU A 466 15.86 -7.64 -35.63
CA GLU A 466 16.89 -6.58 -35.69
C GLU A 466 16.73 -5.54 -34.57
N ILE A 467 17.82 -5.21 -33.89
CA ILE A 467 17.88 -4.16 -32.86
C ILE A 467 18.60 -2.94 -33.42
N SER A 468 17.92 -1.80 -33.44
CA SER A 468 18.46 -0.53 -33.93
C SER A 468 18.49 0.52 -32.82
N PHE A 469 19.58 1.27 -32.76
CA PHE A 469 19.80 2.33 -31.78
C PHE A 469 20.64 3.47 -32.37
N LYS A 470 20.39 4.68 -31.89
CA LYS A 470 21.23 5.85 -32.14
C LYS A 470 22.33 5.91 -31.07
N LEU A 471 23.55 6.21 -31.51
CA LEU A 471 24.72 6.51 -30.70
C LEU A 471 25.46 7.67 -31.36
N GLU A 472 25.64 8.79 -30.64
CA GLU A 472 26.13 10.04 -31.22
C GLU A 472 25.31 10.41 -32.48
N ASP A 473 25.92 10.73 -33.62
CA ASP A 473 25.20 11.04 -34.87
C ASP A 473 24.98 9.84 -35.80
N ARG A 474 25.09 8.60 -35.28
CA ARG A 474 24.96 7.37 -36.08
C ARG A 474 23.79 6.51 -35.59
N ILE A 475 23.07 5.91 -36.54
CA ILE A 475 22.16 4.79 -36.27
C ILE A 475 22.95 3.51 -36.56
N ILE A 476 22.98 2.62 -35.56
CA ILE A 476 23.54 1.28 -35.64
C ILE A 476 22.37 0.30 -35.64
N THR A 477 22.48 -0.77 -36.43
CA THR A 477 21.54 -1.89 -36.45
C THR A 477 22.33 -3.17 -36.27
N LEU A 478 21.88 -4.03 -35.37
CA LEU A 478 22.45 -5.35 -35.09
C LEU A 478 21.41 -6.43 -35.40
N LYS A 479 21.88 -7.50 -36.02
CA LYS A 479 21.18 -8.78 -36.14
C LYS A 479 21.54 -9.70 -34.98
N GLU A 480 20.81 -10.80 -34.88
CA GLU A 480 21.07 -11.83 -33.88
C GLU A 480 22.53 -12.36 -34.01
N GLY A 481 23.23 -12.46 -32.87
CA GLY A 481 24.63 -12.85 -32.78
C GLY A 481 25.66 -11.73 -33.08
N GLU A 482 25.22 -10.56 -33.56
CA GLU A 482 26.10 -9.41 -33.82
C GLU A 482 26.38 -8.59 -32.54
N SER A 483 27.55 -7.94 -32.53
CA SER A 483 28.06 -7.18 -31.39
C SER A 483 28.53 -5.79 -31.81
N PHE A 484 28.12 -4.76 -31.07
CA PHE A 484 28.66 -3.40 -31.16
C PHE A 484 29.45 -3.06 -29.90
N GLU A 485 30.53 -2.28 -30.01
CA GLU A 485 31.37 -1.87 -28.88
C GLU A 485 31.86 -0.43 -29.00
N LYS A 486 31.73 0.35 -27.92
CA LYS A 486 32.31 1.69 -27.77
C LYS A 486 33.27 1.74 -26.59
N LYS A 487 34.58 1.85 -26.88
CA LYS A 487 35.63 1.87 -25.85
C LYS A 487 35.43 2.98 -24.82
N ARG A 488 35.45 2.61 -23.54
CA ARG A 488 35.48 3.53 -22.39
C ARG A 488 36.75 3.35 -21.54
N GLU A 489 37.27 4.45 -21.02
CA GLU A 489 38.40 4.46 -20.08
C GLU A 489 37.99 4.03 -18.67
N LYS A 490 36.75 4.34 -18.26
CA LYS A 490 36.19 4.04 -16.94
C LYS A 490 34.96 3.14 -17.06
N CYS A 491 35.04 1.95 -16.48
CA CYS A 491 33.98 0.98 -16.27
C CYS A 491 34.30 0.16 -15.01
N PHE A 492 33.32 -0.53 -14.44
CA PHE A 492 33.55 -1.44 -13.32
C PHE A 492 34.21 -2.74 -13.81
N ARG A 493 35.14 -3.29 -13.02
CA ARG A 493 35.89 -4.51 -13.31
C ARG A 493 36.08 -5.33 -12.04
N ASP A 494 35.63 -6.59 -12.07
CA ASP A 494 35.83 -7.54 -10.96
C ASP A 494 37.28 -8.06 -10.91
N LEU A 495 37.94 -8.12 -12.06
CA LEU A 495 39.27 -8.66 -12.26
C LEU A 495 40.19 -7.64 -12.94
N GLU A 496 41.50 -7.78 -12.70
CA GLU A 496 42.52 -7.11 -13.51
C GLU A 496 42.36 -7.50 -14.99
N LEU A 497 42.51 -6.53 -15.90
CA LEU A 497 42.35 -6.72 -17.35
C LEU A 497 43.11 -7.96 -17.90
N LYS A 498 44.31 -8.24 -17.38
CA LYS A 498 45.09 -9.43 -17.74
C LYS A 498 44.35 -10.74 -17.40
N LYS A 499 43.80 -10.85 -16.18
CA LYS A 499 43.03 -12.02 -15.75
C LYS A 499 41.72 -12.15 -16.53
N SER A 500 41.02 -11.04 -16.80
CA SER A 500 39.81 -11.05 -17.63
C SER A 500 40.09 -11.60 -19.04
N LEU A 501 41.23 -11.22 -19.64
CA LEU A 501 41.65 -11.73 -20.95
C LEU A 501 42.12 -13.19 -20.88
N GLU A 502 42.83 -13.60 -19.82
CA GLU A 502 43.23 -15.01 -19.61
C GLU A 502 42.01 -15.93 -19.47
N LEU A 503 40.98 -15.49 -18.74
CA LEU A 503 39.70 -16.16 -18.58
C LEU A 503 38.93 -16.24 -19.91
N LEU A 504 38.80 -15.11 -20.62
CA LEU A 504 38.13 -15.06 -21.94
C LEU A 504 38.79 -16.01 -22.95
N ASN A 505 40.13 -16.04 -22.99
CA ASN A 505 40.88 -16.94 -23.87
C ASN A 505 40.63 -18.43 -23.56
N GLN A 506 40.38 -18.81 -22.30
CA GLN A 506 40.03 -20.19 -21.95
C GLN A 506 38.67 -20.56 -22.55
N VAL A 507 37.65 -19.71 -22.39
CA VAL A 507 36.30 -19.95 -22.92
C VAL A 507 36.28 -19.95 -24.46
N SER A 508 36.97 -19.01 -25.11
CA SER A 508 37.03 -18.93 -26.58
C SER A 508 37.78 -20.10 -27.22
N ASN A 509 38.69 -20.74 -26.48
CA ASN A 509 39.38 -21.97 -26.89
C ASN A 509 38.55 -23.25 -26.67
N GLY A 510 37.33 -23.13 -26.15
CA GLY A 510 36.38 -24.24 -25.98
C GLY A 510 36.39 -24.92 -24.61
N SER A 511 37.12 -24.39 -23.62
CA SER A 511 36.98 -24.86 -22.23
C SER A 511 35.57 -24.55 -21.70
N ASN A 512 35.01 -25.44 -20.88
CA ASN A 512 33.67 -25.26 -20.33
C ASN A 512 33.61 -23.99 -19.47
N TRP A 513 32.71 -23.06 -19.83
CA TRP A 513 32.65 -21.77 -19.16
C TRP A 513 32.39 -21.84 -17.64
N LYS A 514 31.68 -22.87 -17.17
CA LYS A 514 31.36 -23.04 -15.73
C LYS A 514 32.57 -23.54 -14.95
N GLU A 515 33.37 -24.40 -15.56
CA GLU A 515 34.65 -24.87 -14.98
C GLU A 515 35.65 -23.71 -14.93
N VAL A 516 35.78 -22.95 -16.03
CA VAL A 516 36.60 -21.73 -16.10
C VAL A 516 36.22 -20.70 -15.03
N VAL A 517 34.93 -20.43 -14.83
CA VAL A 517 34.47 -19.52 -13.76
C VAL A 517 34.84 -20.06 -12.37
N GLN A 518 34.68 -21.36 -12.11
CA GLN A 518 35.10 -21.96 -10.84
C GLN A 518 36.62 -21.85 -10.61
N GLU A 519 37.44 -22.16 -11.61
CA GLU A 519 38.90 -22.11 -11.49
C GLU A 519 39.42 -20.68 -11.24
N ASN A 520 38.85 -19.67 -11.90
CA ASN A 520 39.36 -18.30 -11.84
C ASN A 520 38.79 -17.49 -10.65
N PHE A 521 37.53 -17.73 -10.22
CA PHE A 521 36.90 -16.93 -9.16
C PHE A 521 36.83 -17.59 -7.79
N LYS A 522 36.75 -18.93 -7.67
CA LYS A 522 36.35 -19.60 -6.41
C LYS A 522 37.29 -19.37 -5.22
N GLU A 523 38.58 -19.17 -5.45
CA GLU A 523 39.56 -18.91 -4.39
C GLU A 523 39.60 -17.43 -3.95
N ASN A 524 39.48 -16.50 -4.89
CA ASN A 524 39.73 -15.07 -4.66
C ASN A 524 38.44 -14.24 -4.52
N HIS A 525 37.35 -14.70 -5.14
CA HIS A 525 36.04 -14.05 -5.21
C HIS A 525 34.90 -15.10 -5.12
N PRO A 526 34.84 -15.95 -4.07
CA PRO A 526 33.88 -17.05 -3.97
C PRO A 526 32.42 -16.60 -4.14
N TRP A 527 32.05 -15.45 -3.57
CA TRP A 527 30.70 -14.89 -3.68
C TRP A 527 30.31 -14.50 -5.12
N LEU A 528 31.25 -13.94 -5.89
CA LEU A 528 31.03 -13.66 -7.31
C LEU A 528 30.93 -14.97 -8.12
N CYS A 529 31.75 -15.97 -7.80
CA CYS A 529 31.64 -17.31 -8.39
C CYS A 529 30.24 -17.91 -8.20
N ASP A 530 29.68 -17.80 -6.99
CA ASP A 530 28.32 -18.27 -6.70
C ASP A 530 27.25 -17.41 -7.39
N ILE A 531 27.38 -16.09 -7.43
CA ILE A 531 26.42 -15.20 -8.15
C ILE A 531 26.34 -15.54 -9.64
N ILE A 532 27.45 -15.90 -10.27
CA ILE A 532 27.51 -16.25 -11.71
C ILE A 532 26.92 -17.64 -11.97
N LEU A 533 27.15 -18.61 -11.08
CA LEU A 533 26.85 -20.03 -11.33
C LEU A 533 25.58 -20.55 -10.67
N ASN A 534 25.06 -19.90 -9.64
CA ASN A 534 23.98 -20.45 -8.83
C ASN A 534 22.60 -20.32 -9.54
N PRO A 535 21.91 -21.44 -9.83
CA PRO A 535 20.64 -21.42 -10.57
C PRO A 535 19.48 -20.75 -9.81
N ASN A 536 19.68 -20.38 -8.53
CA ASN A 536 18.74 -19.58 -7.77
C ASN A 536 18.72 -18.10 -8.19
N ARG A 537 19.80 -17.56 -8.79
CA ARG A 537 19.83 -16.20 -9.36
C ARG A 537 18.66 -15.94 -10.31
N PHE A 538 18.19 -16.99 -10.98
CA PHE A 538 17.10 -16.96 -11.95
C PHE A 538 15.69 -17.16 -11.36
N ASN A 539 15.54 -17.45 -10.06
CA ASN A 539 14.26 -17.91 -9.49
C ASN A 539 13.09 -16.93 -9.72
N PHE A 540 13.32 -15.63 -9.57
CA PHE A 540 12.28 -14.60 -9.76
C PHE A 540 11.74 -14.50 -11.20
N LEU A 541 12.49 -15.01 -12.18
CA LEU A 541 12.06 -15.06 -13.59
C LEU A 541 11.34 -16.37 -13.94
N LYS A 542 11.45 -17.43 -13.12
CA LYS A 542 10.77 -18.72 -13.35
C LYS A 542 9.26 -18.64 -13.10
N GLU A 543 8.84 -17.75 -12.21
CA GLU A 543 7.44 -17.53 -11.84
C GLU A 543 6.70 -16.61 -12.83
N GLN A 544 7.45 -15.91 -13.69
CA GLN A 544 6.95 -14.91 -14.65
C GLN A 544 7.07 -15.46 -16.08
N SER A 545 5.96 -15.68 -16.78
CA SER A 545 5.98 -16.40 -18.08
C SER A 545 6.42 -15.51 -19.26
N TYR A 546 7.71 -15.23 -19.35
CA TYR A 546 8.34 -14.58 -20.50
C TYR A 546 8.65 -15.62 -21.58
N ARG A 547 7.86 -15.61 -22.67
CA ARG A 547 8.12 -16.37 -23.90
C ARG A 547 8.01 -15.48 -25.12
N GLU A 548 8.96 -15.68 -26.04
CA GLU A 548 9.16 -14.89 -27.26
C GLU A 548 9.18 -13.37 -27.06
N LYS A 549 9.47 -12.89 -25.84
CA LYS A 549 9.55 -11.46 -25.54
C LYS A 549 10.87 -10.89 -26.03
N LEU A 550 10.88 -9.59 -26.32
CA LEU A 550 12.10 -8.83 -26.56
C LEU A 550 12.53 -8.13 -25.28
N ILE A 551 13.69 -8.54 -24.75
CA ILE A 551 14.18 -8.16 -23.42
C ILE A 551 15.48 -7.35 -23.54
N LEU A 552 15.61 -6.26 -22.79
CA LEU A 552 16.88 -5.56 -22.56
C LEU A 552 17.42 -5.93 -21.17
N ASP A 553 18.67 -6.39 -21.10
CA ASP A 553 19.38 -6.67 -19.85
C ASP A 553 20.46 -5.60 -19.64
N ILE A 554 20.13 -4.57 -18.85
CA ILE A 554 21.00 -3.42 -18.57
C ILE A 554 21.97 -3.80 -17.45
N GLY A 555 23.28 -3.75 -17.71
CA GLY A 555 24.30 -4.17 -16.76
C GLY A 555 24.35 -5.69 -16.59
N SER A 556 24.26 -6.42 -17.69
CA SER A 556 24.11 -7.89 -17.72
C SER A 556 25.23 -8.68 -17.01
N GLY A 557 26.34 -8.06 -16.62
CA GLY A 557 27.38 -8.67 -15.80
C GLY A 557 28.12 -9.77 -16.57
N TRP A 558 28.10 -10.99 -16.05
CA TRP A 558 28.69 -12.17 -16.69
C TRP A 558 27.65 -13.00 -17.45
N GLY A 559 26.46 -12.44 -17.73
CA GLY A 559 25.41 -13.08 -18.54
C GLY A 559 24.48 -14.02 -17.78
N GLN A 560 24.60 -14.06 -16.44
CA GLN A 560 23.87 -14.95 -15.53
C GLN A 560 22.33 -14.81 -15.54
N LEU A 561 21.78 -13.76 -16.17
CA LEU A 561 20.35 -13.62 -16.47
C LEU A 561 20.06 -13.67 -17.98
N SER A 562 20.88 -13.00 -18.78
CA SER A 562 20.69 -12.85 -20.23
C SER A 562 20.76 -14.17 -20.99
N VAL A 563 21.76 -15.02 -20.73
CA VAL A 563 21.94 -16.31 -21.43
C VAL A 563 20.83 -17.31 -21.08
N PRO A 564 20.40 -17.48 -19.81
CA PRO A 564 19.22 -18.28 -19.50
C PRO A 564 17.92 -17.75 -20.12
N LEU A 565 17.69 -16.43 -20.15
CA LEU A 565 16.48 -15.84 -20.79
C LEU A 565 16.43 -16.10 -22.30
N ALA A 566 17.58 -16.07 -22.96
CA ALA A 566 17.69 -16.26 -24.41
C ALA A 566 17.24 -17.65 -24.88
N LYS A 567 17.01 -18.62 -23.97
CA LYS A 567 16.47 -19.94 -24.35
C LYS A 567 15.01 -19.84 -24.85
N ASP A 568 14.19 -19.00 -24.20
CA ASP A 568 12.77 -18.79 -24.53
C ASP A 568 12.47 -17.41 -25.16
N ASN A 569 13.41 -16.46 -25.17
CA ASN A 569 13.19 -15.05 -25.52
C ASN A 569 14.30 -14.46 -26.41
N TYR A 570 14.09 -13.25 -26.95
CA TYR A 570 15.11 -12.45 -27.63
C TYR A 570 15.74 -11.48 -26.63
N VAL A 571 17.07 -11.45 -26.51
CA VAL A 571 17.76 -10.71 -25.41
C VAL A 571 18.86 -9.80 -25.92
N CYS A 572 18.65 -8.49 -25.77
CA CYS A 572 19.68 -7.48 -25.93
C CYS A 572 20.48 -7.36 -24.62
N SER A 573 21.72 -7.84 -24.62
CA SER A 573 22.68 -7.70 -23.52
C SER A 573 23.43 -6.37 -23.66
N LEU A 574 23.36 -5.53 -22.61
CA LEU A 574 23.98 -4.21 -22.58
C LEU A 574 24.93 -4.11 -21.38
N GLU A 575 26.24 -4.19 -21.63
CA GLU A 575 27.28 -4.21 -20.60
C GLU A 575 28.47 -3.31 -21.04
N PRO A 576 28.74 -2.19 -20.35
CA PRO A 576 29.84 -1.28 -20.70
C PRO A 576 31.25 -1.86 -20.49
N ASN A 577 31.39 -3.03 -19.87
CA ASN A 577 32.65 -3.77 -19.77
C ASN A 577 32.82 -4.74 -20.97
N HIS A 578 33.77 -4.42 -21.85
CA HIS A 578 34.08 -5.20 -23.05
C HIS A 578 34.49 -6.65 -22.77
N GLU A 579 35.25 -6.87 -21.69
CA GLU A 579 35.75 -8.19 -21.34
C GLU A 579 34.61 -9.11 -20.87
N ARG A 580 33.70 -8.57 -20.05
CA ARG A 580 32.43 -9.21 -19.67
C ARG A 580 31.55 -9.49 -20.89
N LEU A 581 31.25 -8.48 -21.72
CA LEU A 581 30.38 -8.66 -22.89
C LEU A 581 30.91 -9.73 -23.86
N SER A 582 32.23 -9.75 -24.08
CA SER A 582 32.90 -10.79 -24.88
C SER A 582 32.69 -12.17 -24.27
N PHE A 583 32.83 -12.31 -22.95
CA PHE A 583 32.54 -13.56 -22.24
C PHE A 583 31.07 -13.98 -22.41
N ILE A 584 30.08 -13.09 -22.24
CA ILE A 584 28.66 -13.41 -22.48
C ILE A 584 28.46 -13.96 -23.89
N ARG A 585 29.13 -13.37 -24.89
CA ARG A 585 29.04 -13.80 -26.29
C ARG A 585 29.63 -15.19 -26.54
N GLU A 586 30.76 -15.54 -25.93
CA GLU A 586 31.33 -16.90 -26.03
C GLU A 586 30.47 -17.93 -25.26
N VAL A 587 29.94 -17.56 -24.08
CA VAL A 587 28.99 -18.40 -23.33
C VAL A 587 27.70 -18.63 -24.13
N ALA A 588 27.18 -17.63 -24.82
CA ALA A 588 25.99 -17.75 -25.67
C ALA A 588 26.20 -18.72 -26.87
N LYS A 589 27.45 -18.94 -27.31
CA LYS A 589 27.78 -20.01 -28.27
C LYS A 589 27.78 -21.38 -27.58
N GLN A 590 28.42 -21.49 -26.41
CA GLN A 590 28.51 -22.77 -25.67
C GLN A 590 27.14 -23.26 -25.16
N GLU A 591 26.20 -22.35 -24.89
CA GLU A 591 24.83 -22.66 -24.44
C GLU A 591 23.79 -22.67 -25.58
N GLU A 592 24.23 -22.55 -26.84
CA GLU A 592 23.41 -22.61 -28.08
C GLU A 592 22.24 -21.60 -28.13
N VAL A 593 22.50 -20.33 -27.78
CA VAL A 593 21.50 -19.23 -27.78
C VAL A 593 21.95 -17.93 -28.48
N ILE A 594 23.14 -17.92 -29.09
CA ILE A 594 23.69 -16.70 -29.74
C ILE A 594 22.78 -16.15 -30.86
N ASP A 595 21.99 -17.00 -31.52
CA ASP A 595 20.99 -16.65 -32.54
C ASP A 595 19.72 -15.99 -31.98
N LYS A 596 19.65 -15.77 -30.66
CA LYS A 596 18.58 -15.04 -29.98
C LYS A 596 19.08 -13.85 -29.17
N MET A 597 20.36 -13.49 -29.31
CA MET A 597 21.00 -12.43 -28.52
C MET A 597 21.61 -11.32 -29.37
N HIS A 598 21.57 -10.09 -28.85
CA HIS A 598 22.27 -8.93 -29.40
C HIS A 598 23.22 -8.38 -28.32
N PHE A 599 24.42 -7.93 -28.70
CA PHE A 599 25.46 -7.57 -27.73
C PHE A 599 25.87 -6.10 -27.90
N ILE A 600 25.68 -5.26 -26.88
CA ILE A 600 26.00 -3.84 -26.92
C ILE A 600 26.98 -3.47 -25.79
N GLY A 601 28.21 -3.18 -26.17
CA GLY A 601 29.28 -2.68 -25.31
C GLY A 601 29.23 -1.16 -25.19
N ALA A 602 28.25 -0.63 -24.44
CA ALA A 602 28.05 0.80 -24.24
C ALA A 602 27.35 1.08 -22.90
N ASP A 603 27.31 2.35 -22.50
CA ASP A 603 26.54 2.83 -21.35
C ASP A 603 25.11 3.18 -21.77
N TYR A 604 24.13 2.77 -20.97
CA TYR A 604 22.71 2.94 -21.26
C TYR A 604 22.27 4.39 -21.49
N PHE A 605 22.95 5.39 -20.91
CA PHE A 605 22.66 6.80 -21.16
C PHE A 605 23.17 7.31 -22.51
N GLU A 606 24.07 6.58 -23.19
CA GLU A 606 24.58 6.94 -24.53
C GLU A 606 23.76 6.31 -25.66
N VAL A 607 22.97 5.27 -25.36
CA VAL A 607 22.24 4.44 -26.34
C VAL A 607 20.76 4.85 -26.41
N ASP A 608 20.36 5.52 -27.49
CA ASP A 608 18.97 5.84 -27.78
C ASP A 608 18.35 4.75 -28.66
N PHE A 609 17.63 3.79 -28.07
CA PHE A 609 16.98 2.72 -28.84
C PHE A 609 15.87 3.26 -29.75
N THR A 610 15.73 2.71 -30.96
CA THR A 610 14.65 3.07 -31.91
C THR A 610 13.46 2.11 -31.86
N LYS A 611 13.53 1.07 -31.02
CA LYS A 611 12.45 0.10 -30.72
C LYS A 611 12.29 0.04 -29.20
N THR A 612 11.07 -0.26 -28.75
CA THR A 612 10.76 -0.48 -27.33
C THR A 612 10.83 -1.96 -26.96
N PHE A 613 11.10 -2.26 -25.68
CA PHE A 613 11.21 -3.62 -25.16
C PHE A 613 9.93 -4.11 -24.45
N ASP A 614 9.68 -5.42 -24.46
CA ASP A 614 8.65 -6.07 -23.64
C ASP A 614 9.04 -6.07 -22.15
N VAL A 615 10.33 -6.25 -21.86
CA VAL A 615 10.87 -6.30 -20.50
C VAL A 615 12.22 -5.58 -20.47
N ILE A 616 12.46 -4.78 -19.44
CA ILE A 616 13.79 -4.22 -19.15
C ILE A 616 14.24 -4.69 -17.77
N LEU A 617 15.42 -5.33 -17.72
CA LEU A 617 16.09 -5.77 -16.49
C LEU A 617 17.15 -4.75 -16.08
N SER A 618 17.21 -4.47 -14.78
CA SER A 618 18.24 -3.64 -14.15
C SER A 618 18.44 -4.14 -12.70
N VAL A 619 19.16 -5.25 -12.56
CA VAL A 619 19.26 -6.04 -11.32
C VAL A 619 20.65 -5.87 -10.69
N GLY A 620 20.75 -5.03 -9.65
CA GLY A 620 22.02 -4.61 -9.05
C GLY A 620 22.76 -3.57 -9.90
N VAL A 621 22.06 -2.49 -10.27
CA VAL A 621 22.51 -1.49 -11.25
C VAL A 621 22.02 -0.07 -10.92
N LEU A 622 20.75 0.08 -10.52
CA LEU A 622 20.15 1.39 -10.21
C LEU A 622 20.89 2.11 -9.06
N GLU A 623 21.43 1.39 -8.09
CA GLU A 623 22.26 1.92 -7.02
C GLU A 623 23.63 2.45 -7.52
N TRP A 624 24.13 1.96 -8.66
CA TRP A 624 25.46 2.27 -9.23
C TRP A 624 25.48 3.39 -10.28
N VAL A 625 24.35 3.75 -10.89
CA VAL A 625 24.30 4.68 -12.05
C VAL A 625 24.97 6.03 -11.80
N GLY A 626 24.98 6.49 -10.54
CA GLY A 626 25.56 7.76 -10.11
C GLY A 626 27.09 7.79 -10.00
N VAL A 627 27.79 6.64 -9.97
CA VAL A 627 29.24 6.58 -9.67
C VAL A 627 30.08 7.35 -10.68
N PHE A 628 29.86 7.13 -11.98
CA PHE A 628 30.71 7.71 -13.04
C PHE A 628 30.24 9.11 -13.51
N ARG A 629 29.42 9.83 -12.73
CA ARG A 629 28.69 11.05 -13.13
C ARG A 629 28.75 12.18 -12.09
N SER A 630 29.95 12.69 -11.81
CA SER A 630 30.19 13.70 -10.76
C SER A 630 29.51 15.07 -10.99
N ASP A 631 28.95 15.31 -12.18
CA ASP A 631 28.28 16.53 -12.62
C ASP A 631 26.82 16.68 -12.16
N ILE A 632 26.16 15.56 -11.81
CA ILE A 632 24.75 15.51 -11.42
C ILE A 632 24.62 14.81 -10.06
N SER A 633 23.59 15.12 -9.25
CA SER A 633 23.34 14.39 -8.00
C SER A 633 23.04 12.91 -8.28
N PRO A 634 23.47 11.96 -7.43
CA PRO A 634 23.15 10.54 -7.65
C PRO A 634 21.64 10.30 -7.75
N GLU A 635 20.86 11.00 -6.92
CA GLU A 635 19.39 10.89 -6.90
C GLU A 635 18.74 11.35 -8.22
N ASP A 636 19.24 12.44 -8.83
CA ASP A 636 18.78 12.90 -10.15
C ASP A 636 19.23 11.97 -11.28
N VAL A 637 20.40 11.33 -11.18
CA VAL A 637 20.82 10.31 -12.16
C VAL A 637 19.92 9.07 -12.07
N GLN A 638 19.59 8.62 -10.85
CA GLN A 638 18.67 7.49 -10.64
C GLN A 638 17.27 7.76 -11.20
N LEU A 639 16.74 8.97 -11.01
CA LEU A 639 15.49 9.38 -11.63
C LEU A 639 15.59 9.35 -13.16
N ARG A 640 16.59 10.02 -13.76
CA ARG A 640 16.77 10.08 -15.22
C ARG A 640 16.99 8.69 -15.85
N PHE A 641 17.63 7.77 -15.13
CA PHE A 641 17.76 6.37 -15.55
C PHE A 641 16.37 5.74 -15.69
N LEU A 642 15.52 5.85 -14.67
CA LEU A 642 14.18 5.28 -14.65
C LEU A 642 13.24 5.96 -15.66
N GLU A 643 13.35 7.27 -15.86
CA GLU A 643 12.65 8.01 -16.92
C GLU A 643 13.03 7.49 -18.33
N LYS A 644 14.32 7.20 -18.56
CA LYS A 644 14.78 6.59 -19.82
C LYS A 644 14.30 5.15 -19.97
N VAL A 645 14.33 4.35 -18.90
CA VAL A 645 13.74 2.99 -18.90
C VAL A 645 12.25 3.05 -19.25
N LYS A 646 11.51 4.04 -18.72
CA LYS A 646 10.08 4.19 -19.03
C LYS A 646 9.82 4.62 -20.48
N LYS A 647 10.74 5.35 -21.12
CA LYS A 647 10.73 5.67 -22.56
C LYS A 647 11.04 4.45 -23.43
N ASP A 648 12.01 3.62 -23.03
CA ASP A 648 12.47 2.48 -23.82
C ASP A 648 11.58 1.22 -23.62
N LEU A 649 10.68 1.23 -22.63
CA LEU A 649 9.64 0.20 -22.46
C LEU A 649 8.48 0.36 -23.44
N SER A 650 7.89 -0.77 -23.84
CA SER A 650 6.64 -0.80 -24.60
C SER A 650 5.43 -0.42 -23.71
N PRO A 651 4.26 -0.06 -24.29
CA PRO A 651 3.10 0.38 -23.51
C PRO A 651 2.51 -0.66 -22.51
N GLN A 652 2.87 -1.93 -22.67
CA GLN A 652 2.51 -3.04 -21.76
C GLN A 652 3.76 -3.72 -21.17
N GLY A 653 4.92 -3.06 -21.27
CA GLY A 653 6.20 -3.63 -20.85
C GLY A 653 6.53 -3.39 -19.38
N ASN A 654 7.27 -4.32 -18.79
CA ASN A 654 7.65 -4.30 -17.39
C ASN A 654 9.14 -3.97 -17.20
N LEU A 655 9.44 -3.01 -16.32
CA LEU A 655 10.76 -2.92 -15.67
C LEU A 655 10.82 -3.99 -14.57
N ILE A 656 11.94 -4.69 -14.46
CA ILE A 656 12.26 -5.53 -13.32
C ILE A 656 13.59 -5.10 -12.69
N LEU A 657 13.53 -4.65 -11.45
CA LEU A 657 14.67 -4.35 -10.60
C LEU A 657 14.89 -5.49 -9.60
N GLY A 658 16.13 -5.66 -9.16
CA GLY A 658 16.47 -6.34 -7.91
C GLY A 658 17.51 -5.49 -7.19
N ILE A 659 17.27 -5.17 -5.91
CA ILE A 659 18.01 -4.14 -5.19
C ILE A 659 17.88 -4.27 -3.66
N GLU A 660 18.89 -3.81 -2.93
CA GLU A 660 18.91 -3.75 -1.47
C GLU A 660 17.91 -2.74 -0.89
N ASN A 661 17.45 -3.02 0.32
CA ASN A 661 16.61 -2.14 1.13
C ASN A 661 17.47 -1.34 2.11
N ARG A 662 17.43 0.00 2.09
CA ARG A 662 18.25 0.84 2.97
C ARG A 662 18.03 0.58 4.47
N ILE A 663 16.82 0.14 4.84
CA ILE A 663 16.42 -0.22 6.21
C ILE A 663 16.36 -1.74 6.43
N GLY A 664 17.09 -2.51 5.61
CA GLY A 664 17.33 -3.93 5.82
C GLY A 664 17.91 -4.19 7.21
N LEU A 665 17.36 -5.18 7.94
CA LEU A 665 17.61 -5.33 9.37
C LEU A 665 19.09 -5.62 9.70
N LYS A 666 19.82 -6.29 8.80
CA LYS A 666 21.27 -6.48 8.93
C LYS A 666 22.06 -5.17 9.02
N TYR A 667 21.71 -4.14 8.26
CA TYR A 667 22.41 -2.84 8.26
C TYR A 667 22.18 -2.09 9.57
N ILE A 668 20.95 -2.17 10.11
CA ILE A 668 20.59 -1.61 11.43
C ILE A 668 21.35 -2.30 12.56
N LEU A 669 21.71 -3.59 12.39
CA LEU A 669 22.54 -4.37 13.32
C LEU A 669 24.05 -4.27 13.04
N GLY A 670 24.49 -3.38 12.13
CA GLY A 670 25.91 -3.11 11.89
C GLY A 670 26.60 -4.09 10.94
N ALA A 671 25.86 -4.78 10.06
CA ALA A 671 26.47 -5.35 8.85
C ALA A 671 27.06 -4.22 7.97
N ASN A 672 28.04 -4.56 7.14
CA ASN A 672 28.48 -3.65 6.08
C ASN A 672 27.33 -3.42 5.10
N ASP A 673 27.20 -2.20 4.60
CA ASP A 673 26.24 -1.92 3.53
C ASP A 673 26.79 -2.51 2.22
N ASP A 674 26.04 -3.45 1.61
CA ASP A 674 26.49 -4.37 0.54
C ASP A 674 27.19 -3.71 -0.68
N HIS A 675 26.91 -2.43 -0.92
CA HIS A 675 27.41 -1.61 -2.04
C HIS A 675 28.35 -0.48 -1.62
N LEU A 676 28.63 -0.32 -0.32
CA LEU A 676 29.50 0.72 0.24
C LEU A 676 30.74 0.16 0.95
N GLY A 677 30.68 -1.10 1.43
CA GLY A 677 31.78 -1.73 2.17
C GLY A 677 32.03 -1.15 3.57
N VAL A 678 31.15 -0.26 4.03
CA VAL A 678 31.16 0.35 5.38
C VAL A 678 29.80 0.13 6.03
N PRO A 679 29.73 -0.07 7.36
CA PRO A 679 28.46 -0.23 8.07
C PRO A 679 27.83 1.13 8.41
N GLU A 680 26.55 1.09 8.77
CA GLU A 680 25.80 2.22 9.33
C GLU A 680 25.69 3.49 8.43
N ILE A 681 25.65 3.35 7.11
CA ILE A 681 25.41 4.47 6.17
C ILE A 681 24.02 4.36 5.53
N ALA A 682 23.62 3.19 5.04
CA ALA A 682 22.40 3.03 4.24
C ALA A 682 21.12 3.44 4.99
N PHE A 683 21.00 3.10 6.27
CA PHE A 683 19.81 3.43 7.08
C PHE A 683 19.73 4.92 7.47
N LEU A 684 20.76 5.72 7.19
CA LEU A 684 20.74 7.17 7.44
C LEU A 684 20.09 7.92 6.27
N GLY A 685 19.37 9.01 6.57
CA GLY A 685 18.83 9.91 5.53
C GLY A 685 19.93 10.55 4.69
N ASN A 686 19.67 10.76 3.40
CA ASN A 686 20.70 11.02 2.37
C ASN A 686 21.76 12.05 2.74
N ASP A 687 21.39 13.20 3.32
CA ASP A 687 22.37 14.24 3.67
C ASP A 687 23.31 13.82 4.81
N LEU A 688 22.81 13.07 5.79
CA LEU A 688 23.63 12.52 6.88
C LEU A 688 24.47 11.33 6.39
N ALA A 689 23.93 10.51 5.49
CA ALA A 689 24.68 9.44 4.82
C ALA A 689 25.86 10.02 4.01
N LYS A 690 25.63 11.08 3.21
CA LYS A 690 26.68 11.80 2.46
C LYS A 690 27.77 12.35 3.39
N LEU A 691 27.39 12.98 4.50
CA LEU A 691 28.33 13.54 5.48
C LEU A 691 29.18 12.44 6.15
N LYS A 692 28.53 11.40 6.72
CA LYS A 692 29.23 10.33 7.45
C LYS A 692 30.09 9.47 6.53
N TYR A 693 29.63 9.16 5.30
CA TYR A 693 30.44 8.46 4.32
C TYR A 693 31.71 9.26 4.00
N LYS A 694 31.56 10.57 3.71
CA LYS A 694 32.69 11.46 3.40
C LYS A 694 33.65 11.66 4.57
N GLU A 695 33.17 11.61 5.82
CA GLU A 695 34.01 11.62 7.02
C GLU A 695 34.85 10.33 7.15
N LEU A 696 34.29 9.17 6.78
CA LEU A 696 34.94 7.86 6.90
C LEU A 696 35.88 7.53 5.72
N THR A 697 35.51 7.89 4.48
CA THR A 697 36.23 7.50 3.26
C THR A 697 37.01 8.63 2.60
N ASN A 698 36.70 9.89 2.94
CA ASN A 698 37.13 11.10 2.21
C ASN A 698 36.63 11.16 0.74
N GLU A 699 35.67 10.32 0.36
CA GLU A 699 35.01 10.32 -0.96
C GLU A 699 33.56 10.84 -0.89
N ASP A 700 33.02 11.31 -2.01
CA ASP A 700 31.60 11.68 -2.09
C ASP A 700 30.73 10.43 -2.26
N LEU A 701 29.64 10.32 -1.49
CA LEU A 701 28.69 9.21 -1.62
C LEU A 701 27.94 9.29 -2.96
N ARG A 702 28.28 8.40 -3.90
CA ARG A 702 27.75 8.37 -5.28
C ARG A 702 26.74 7.25 -5.57
N THR A 703 26.53 6.35 -4.62
CA THR A 703 25.58 5.23 -4.68
C THR A 703 24.48 5.42 -3.63
N PHE A 704 23.24 5.05 -3.95
CA PHE A 704 22.13 5.09 -2.99
C PHE A 704 21.19 3.90 -3.16
N THR A 705 20.80 3.38 -2.00
CA THR A 705 19.64 2.52 -1.81
C THR A 705 18.57 3.28 -1.03
N TYR A 706 17.33 2.82 -1.15
CA TYR A 706 16.15 3.45 -0.57
C TYR A 706 15.35 2.45 0.27
N SER A 707 14.42 2.93 1.09
CA SER A 707 13.39 2.08 1.69
C SER A 707 12.28 1.77 0.67
N LEU A 708 11.44 0.77 0.95
CA LEU A 708 10.32 0.37 0.08
C LEU A 708 9.47 1.57 -0.40
N GLY A 709 9.03 2.43 0.52
CA GLY A 709 8.19 3.60 0.18
C GLY A 709 8.94 4.71 -0.57
N GLU A 710 10.26 4.83 -0.37
CA GLU A 710 11.10 5.76 -1.14
C GLU A 710 11.33 5.25 -2.58
N TYR A 711 11.53 3.94 -2.78
CA TYR A 711 11.55 3.33 -4.12
C TYR A 711 10.21 3.52 -4.84
N GLU A 712 9.08 3.31 -4.13
CA GLU A 712 7.74 3.51 -4.68
C GLU A 712 7.54 4.98 -5.14
N MET A 713 7.98 5.94 -4.33
CA MET A 713 7.97 7.36 -4.68
C MET A 713 8.89 7.69 -5.87
N LEU A 714 10.09 7.11 -5.93
CA LEU A 714 11.06 7.32 -7.01
C LEU A 714 10.54 6.79 -8.36
N LEU A 715 9.98 5.58 -8.38
CA LEU A 715 9.37 4.97 -9.56
C LEU A 715 8.11 5.73 -10.01
N LYS A 716 7.25 6.18 -9.09
CA LYS A 716 6.11 7.05 -9.41
C LYS A 716 6.55 8.39 -10.00
N LYS A 717 7.64 8.98 -9.48
CA LYS A 717 8.25 10.21 -10.03
C LYS A 717 8.77 10.00 -11.45
N ALA A 718 9.30 8.81 -11.77
CA ALA A 718 9.74 8.42 -13.11
C ALA A 718 8.60 8.03 -14.09
N GLY A 719 7.34 8.06 -13.65
CA GLY A 719 6.17 7.81 -14.51
C GLY A 719 5.66 6.37 -14.55
N PHE A 720 6.12 5.49 -13.66
CA PHE A 720 5.50 4.18 -13.43
C PHE A 720 4.21 4.33 -12.61
N LYS A 721 3.20 3.52 -12.93
CA LYS A 721 1.86 3.54 -12.31
C LYS A 721 1.67 2.36 -11.38
N THR A 722 2.00 1.17 -11.86
CA THR A 722 1.91 -0.09 -11.11
C THR A 722 3.30 -0.44 -10.62
N ILE A 723 3.43 -0.73 -9.33
CA ILE A 723 4.71 -1.10 -8.70
C ILE A 723 4.42 -2.24 -7.73
N GLU A 724 4.98 -3.40 -8.00
CA GLU A 724 4.84 -4.61 -7.19
C GLU A 724 6.20 -4.95 -6.58
N PHE A 725 6.22 -5.12 -5.25
CA PHE A 725 7.43 -5.51 -4.52
C PHE A 725 7.35 -6.98 -4.11
N THR A 726 8.46 -7.68 -4.23
CA THR A 726 8.64 -9.05 -3.76
C THR A 726 9.89 -9.12 -2.89
N VAL A 727 9.75 -9.52 -1.62
CA VAL A 727 10.89 -9.76 -0.73
C VAL A 727 11.77 -10.83 -1.34
N ALA A 728 13.06 -10.55 -1.50
CA ALA A 728 14.08 -11.51 -1.89
C ALA A 728 14.91 -11.89 -0.66
N TYR A 729 14.92 -13.17 -0.30
CA TYR A 729 15.49 -13.66 0.96
C TYR A 729 16.40 -14.90 0.73
N PRO A 730 17.62 -14.96 1.29
CA PRO A 730 18.26 -13.97 2.17
C PRO A 730 18.73 -12.69 1.46
N ASP A 731 18.84 -12.69 0.12
CA ASP A 731 18.92 -11.47 -0.68
C ASP A 731 18.41 -11.68 -2.13
N TYR A 732 18.48 -10.63 -2.96
CA TYR A 732 18.19 -10.65 -4.40
C TYR A 732 19.38 -11.10 -5.26
N LYS A 733 20.57 -11.29 -4.65
CA LYS A 733 21.76 -11.74 -5.39
C LYS A 733 21.70 -13.24 -5.60
N ILE A 734 21.25 -14.01 -4.60
CA ILE A 734 20.95 -15.46 -4.68
C ILE A 734 19.69 -15.79 -3.85
N PRO A 735 18.46 -15.49 -4.36
CA PRO A 735 17.22 -15.67 -3.61
C PRO A 735 16.88 -17.15 -3.39
N GLN A 736 16.78 -17.56 -2.13
CA GLN A 736 16.33 -18.88 -1.73
C GLN A 736 14.81 -18.96 -1.55
N LYS A 737 14.17 -17.85 -1.15
CA LYS A 737 12.71 -17.67 -1.14
C LYS A 737 12.31 -16.28 -1.61
N LEU A 738 11.12 -16.22 -2.21
CA LEU A 738 10.45 -15.01 -2.69
C LEU A 738 9.11 -14.85 -1.96
N PHE A 739 8.75 -13.61 -1.62
CA PHE A 739 7.48 -13.32 -0.96
C PHE A 739 6.88 -11.99 -1.45
N SER A 740 5.84 -12.05 -2.26
CA SER A 740 5.11 -10.87 -2.75
C SER A 740 4.61 -9.97 -1.61
N ILE A 741 4.51 -8.68 -1.87
CA ILE A 741 4.02 -7.66 -0.94
C ILE A 741 2.73 -7.06 -1.50
N GLU A 742 1.58 -7.53 -1.01
CA GLU A 742 0.25 -7.07 -1.41
C GLU A 742 -0.37 -6.19 -0.31
N ARG A 743 -0.74 -4.94 -0.65
CA ARG A 743 -1.50 -4.04 0.25
C ARG A 743 -0.92 -3.97 1.68
N ASN A 744 0.38 -3.80 1.79
CA ASN A 744 1.14 -3.73 3.05
C ASN A 744 1.07 -5.00 3.93
N LYS A 745 0.94 -6.16 3.27
CA LYS A 745 1.04 -7.51 3.82
C LYS A 745 1.96 -8.34 2.94
N SER A 746 2.60 -9.37 3.51
CA SER A 746 3.44 -10.30 2.75
C SER A 746 3.49 -11.65 3.46
N SER A 747 3.60 -12.74 2.69
CA SER A 747 3.83 -14.09 3.22
C SER A 747 5.18 -14.24 3.93
N PHE A 748 6.12 -13.31 3.76
CA PHE A 748 7.36 -13.25 4.55
C PHE A 748 7.10 -13.18 6.06
N ASN A 749 6.08 -12.41 6.49
CA ASN A 749 5.72 -12.31 7.90
C ASN A 749 5.24 -13.67 8.44
N GLU A 750 4.52 -14.46 7.64
CA GLU A 750 4.12 -15.82 8.04
C GLU A 750 5.28 -16.81 8.06
N PHE A 751 6.20 -16.73 7.09
CA PHE A 751 7.40 -17.56 7.03
C PHE A 751 8.25 -17.43 8.31
N ILE A 752 8.52 -16.19 8.73
CA ILE A 752 9.22 -15.91 10.00
C ILE A 752 8.43 -16.45 11.21
N LEU A 753 7.10 -16.25 11.26
CA LEU A 753 6.24 -16.73 12.36
C LEU A 753 6.07 -18.26 12.42
N ARG A 754 6.42 -18.99 11.36
CA ARG A 754 6.49 -20.46 11.34
C ARG A 754 7.80 -21.01 11.90
N GLU A 755 8.69 -20.15 12.38
CA GLU A 755 10.06 -20.47 12.83
C GLU A 755 10.95 -21.10 11.74
N GLU A 756 10.54 -21.00 10.47
CA GLU A 756 11.41 -21.22 9.33
C GLU A 756 12.41 -20.06 9.25
N TRP A 757 13.69 -20.39 9.05
CA TRP A 757 14.77 -19.41 9.01
C TRP A 757 15.79 -19.82 7.96
N ILE A 758 16.26 -18.84 7.20
CA ILE A 758 17.44 -18.92 6.35
C ILE A 758 18.35 -17.81 6.85
N ASP A 759 19.63 -18.12 7.05
CA ASP A 759 20.58 -17.18 7.60
C ASP A 759 20.89 -16.05 6.60
N GLU A 760 20.92 -14.80 7.08
CA GLU A 760 21.38 -13.67 6.28
C GLU A 760 22.92 -13.63 6.22
N HIS A 761 23.45 -13.07 5.14
CA HIS A 761 24.88 -12.88 4.93
C HIS A 761 25.19 -11.42 4.56
N ASP A 762 26.45 -11.05 4.75
CA ASP A 762 27.02 -9.88 4.10
C ASP A 762 26.92 -10.09 2.58
N GLY A 763 26.37 -9.12 1.85
CA GLY A 763 26.14 -9.26 0.40
C GLY A 763 27.30 -8.78 -0.45
N SER A 764 28.40 -8.33 0.17
CA SER A 764 29.67 -8.01 -0.52
C SER A 764 30.59 -9.23 -0.62
N ASN A 765 30.60 -10.11 0.38
CA ASN A 765 31.51 -11.27 0.44
C ASN A 765 30.83 -12.64 0.68
N GLY A 766 29.51 -12.69 0.91
CA GLY A 766 28.75 -13.91 1.12
C GLY A 766 28.90 -14.55 2.51
N GLU A 767 29.61 -13.91 3.45
CA GLU A 767 29.82 -14.47 4.79
C GLU A 767 28.57 -14.37 5.66
N ARG A 768 28.22 -15.50 6.29
CA ARG A 768 27.09 -15.63 7.23
C ARG A 768 27.25 -14.66 8.40
N LEU A 769 26.30 -13.73 8.57
CA LEU A 769 26.39 -12.71 9.61
C LEU A 769 26.45 -13.35 11.01
N PRO A 770 27.20 -12.76 11.97
CA PRO A 770 27.39 -13.38 13.29
C PRO A 770 26.12 -13.32 14.16
N PHE A 771 25.24 -12.35 13.92
CA PHE A 771 24.07 -12.01 14.77
C PHE A 771 22.73 -12.60 14.25
N GLN A 772 22.74 -13.84 13.75
CA GLN A 772 21.53 -14.54 13.26
C GLN A 772 20.42 -14.66 14.30
N ARG A 773 20.78 -14.80 15.58
CA ARG A 773 19.83 -14.99 16.67
C ARG A 773 19.06 -13.70 16.96
N GLU A 774 19.77 -12.59 16.90
CA GLU A 774 19.29 -11.23 17.11
C GLU A 774 18.37 -10.84 15.94
N LEU A 775 18.82 -11.08 14.69
CA LEU A 775 17.99 -10.96 13.48
C LEU A 775 16.68 -11.75 13.61
N ARG A 776 16.73 -13.07 13.87
CA ARG A 776 15.53 -13.92 14.01
C ARG A 776 14.58 -13.44 15.12
N SER A 777 15.13 -12.98 16.25
CA SER A 777 14.36 -12.44 17.38
C SER A 777 13.63 -11.13 17.01
N MET A 778 14.33 -10.21 16.37
CA MET A 778 13.76 -8.94 15.92
C MET A 778 12.77 -9.13 14.77
N TYR A 779 13.08 -9.95 13.77
CA TYR A 779 12.14 -10.30 12.70
C TYR A 779 10.87 -10.95 13.23
N SER A 780 10.95 -11.86 14.22
CA SER A 780 9.76 -12.43 14.85
C SER A 780 8.87 -11.35 15.48
N THR A 781 9.49 -10.39 16.18
CA THR A 781 8.81 -9.23 16.78
C THR A 781 8.15 -8.33 15.72
N LEU A 782 8.85 -8.06 14.61
CA LEU A 782 8.33 -7.28 13.47
C LEU A 782 7.24 -8.04 12.70
N ALA A 783 7.33 -9.36 12.60
CA ALA A 783 6.38 -10.22 11.90
C ALA A 783 5.08 -10.38 12.69
N HIS A 784 5.15 -10.46 14.02
CA HIS A 784 3.97 -10.39 14.91
C HIS A 784 3.18 -9.08 14.72
N ASN A 785 3.86 -7.97 14.40
CA ASN A 785 3.24 -6.69 14.05
C ASN A 785 2.88 -6.56 12.56
N GLY A 786 3.18 -7.58 11.74
CA GLY A 786 2.95 -7.60 10.31
C GLY A 786 3.71 -6.52 9.56
N ILE A 787 4.97 -6.26 9.93
CA ILE A 787 5.85 -5.23 9.34
C ILE A 787 7.27 -5.73 9.00
N ALA A 788 7.59 -7.01 9.25
CA ALA A 788 8.93 -7.58 8.96
C ALA A 788 9.40 -7.36 7.51
N HIS A 789 8.47 -7.40 6.57
CA HIS A 789 8.74 -7.16 5.14
C HIS A 789 9.28 -5.77 4.80
N TYR A 790 9.03 -4.73 5.61
CA TYR A 790 9.67 -3.42 5.43
C TYR A 790 11.15 -3.39 5.82
N PHE A 791 11.59 -4.37 6.62
CA PHE A 791 12.97 -4.50 7.13
C PHE A 791 13.71 -5.68 6.49
N ALA A 792 13.09 -6.36 5.51
CA ALA A 792 13.75 -7.41 4.74
C ALA A 792 14.97 -6.82 3.99
N PRO A 793 16.04 -7.60 3.74
CA PRO A 793 17.32 -7.05 3.29
C PRO A 793 17.30 -6.53 1.85
N SER A 794 16.39 -7.03 1.00
CA SER A 794 16.29 -6.64 -0.41
C SER A 794 14.94 -7.01 -1.04
N PHE A 795 14.67 -6.43 -2.20
CA PHE A 795 13.46 -6.66 -2.99
C PHE A 795 13.80 -6.96 -4.46
N TYR A 796 12.96 -7.75 -5.11
CA TYR A 796 12.65 -7.53 -6.53
C TYR A 796 11.48 -6.56 -6.64
N ILE A 797 11.50 -5.73 -7.68
CA ILE A 797 10.45 -4.75 -7.97
C ILE A 797 10.05 -4.91 -9.44
N VAL A 798 8.76 -5.15 -9.71
CA VAL A 798 8.18 -5.12 -11.05
C VAL A 798 7.41 -3.80 -11.21
N ALA A 799 7.64 -3.05 -12.28
CA ALA A 799 7.00 -1.76 -12.48
C ALA A 799 6.54 -1.52 -13.94
N SER A 800 5.33 -0.97 -14.11
CA SER A 800 4.71 -0.65 -15.41
C SER A 800 3.87 0.64 -15.39
#